data_AF-A0A8J6XYI6-F1
#
_entry.id   AF-A0A8J6XYI6-F1
#
_cell.length_a   1.000
_cell.length_b   1.000
_cell.length_c   1.000
_cell.angle_alpha   90.00
_cell.angle_beta   90.00
_cell.angle_gamma   90.00
#
_symmetry.space_group_name_H-M   'P 1'
#
loop_
_entity.id
_entity.type
_entity.pdbx_description
1 polymer ?
#
loop_
_entity_poly.entity_id
_entity_poly.type
_entity_poly.pdbx_seq_one_letter_code
_entity_poly.pdbx_strand_id
1 'polypeptide(L)'
;MGVVRKILVPALVMLCCTAAMAALSVYMPHEMVAERSALIVEGVVLEVASGLDPESNTVATYITLDVTTVHRGPAGLQRVTLREAGGTFAGLSNVLDAVPVYAVGEQVVAFLEPTSDGALRTAGMFFGKYTLSDDHRVARRDLDGRGLILGRSQAEPETLPAADLESLAATRRPLLRRPRTATMRTWAVKPPEMDRIVWDGDPAPAATPESAAGEADIIGLASDIVDPRSSRFVTLSSTSPARWYGVDDGTALMVDVEPDGNPLADNAAAVSEMARAMAAWTDVPESRLTMQLGNDNANFTGTHFTSPADTHYSGTNIILFDDPYNDISDPTGCSGVLAIGGYWRSGSTGSPVNGVTYNRALAMYVIFNNNFQCILGNPDNLAEVATHELGHAIGLGHSTVSDAIMRSSAYGGSRGPRLGDDDMDAAHCVYPHTLSLSSPVGGESFATGETRSVTWNSTLEAGPDIGEVDLEYSDDAGTTWHALAAGTGNDGHYDWNISLGSGVQYKLRAVRHNRVSPTPSPWPSACSSGSSPAAFSVTALPLGDVPDGSSGQPLLLGKAGTDVTLSWGDTGNAAVDDYAVYRGDLDTLRSGTWNHMPATCTAGMDRFEQLPSGGSSTFYLVAPLSGSTEGNLGTGSDGLVRPVSVATCGTPE
;
A
#
# COMPACT_ATOMS: atom_id res chain seq x y z
N MET A 1 33.90 -42.93 19.33
CA MET A 1 33.52 -41.75 18.53
C MET A 1 32.02 -41.84 18.26
N GLY A 2 31.20 -41.35 19.19
CA GLY A 2 29.74 -41.35 19.08
C GLY A 2 29.26 -39.94 18.81
N VAL A 3 28.64 -39.71 17.66
CA VAL A 3 28.13 -38.41 17.22
C VAL A 3 26.87 -38.07 18.00
N VAL A 4 26.94 -37.02 18.83
CA VAL A 4 25.78 -36.43 19.51
C VAL A 4 24.99 -35.62 18.48
N ARG A 5 23.83 -36.12 18.07
CA ARG A 5 22.83 -35.35 17.33
C ARG A 5 22.22 -34.31 18.28
N LYS A 6 22.58 -33.03 18.10
CA LYS A 6 21.84 -31.90 18.68
C LYS A 6 20.46 -31.87 18.02
N ILE A 7 19.43 -32.16 18.79
CA ILE A 7 18.04 -31.91 18.41
C ILE A 7 17.84 -30.40 18.53
N LEU A 8 17.68 -29.73 17.40
CA LEU A 8 17.18 -28.36 17.33
C LEU A 8 15.71 -28.40 17.78
N VAL A 9 15.42 -27.86 18.96
CA VAL A 9 14.06 -27.49 19.35
C VAL A 9 13.71 -26.24 18.55
N PRO A 10 12.61 -26.20 17.80
CA PRO A 10 12.20 -24.99 17.11
C PRO A 10 11.81 -23.96 18.19
N ALA A 11 12.34 -22.74 18.07
CA ALA A 11 11.90 -21.62 18.87
C ALA A 11 10.41 -21.39 18.60
N LEU A 12 9.58 -21.55 19.63
CA LEU A 12 8.17 -21.22 19.60
C LEU A 12 8.07 -19.70 19.46
N VAL A 13 7.78 -19.22 18.25
CA VAL A 13 7.47 -17.81 17.99
C VAL A 13 6.12 -17.56 18.65
N MET A 14 6.14 -16.85 19.78
CA MET A 14 4.94 -16.42 20.48
C MET A 14 4.27 -15.34 19.62
N LEU A 15 3.16 -15.68 18.97
CA LEU A 15 2.39 -14.78 18.12
C LEU A 15 1.61 -13.81 19.02
N CYS A 16 2.24 -12.68 19.38
CA CYS A 16 1.51 -11.61 20.07
C CYS A 16 0.70 -10.84 19.01
N CYS A 17 -0.61 -11.07 18.95
CA CYS A 17 -1.53 -10.31 18.11
C CYS A 17 -1.68 -8.90 18.69
N THR A 18 -0.91 -7.94 18.19
CA THR A 18 -1.24 -6.52 18.34
C THR A 18 -2.24 -6.17 17.24
N ALA A 19 -3.54 -6.21 17.55
CA ALA A 19 -4.54 -5.53 16.75
C ALA A 19 -4.39 -4.02 16.97
N ALA A 20 -4.44 -3.22 15.91
CA ALA A 20 -4.68 -1.80 16.07
C ALA A 20 -6.10 -1.65 16.62
N MET A 21 -6.24 -0.86 17.69
CA MET A 21 -7.50 -0.70 18.38
C MET A 21 -8.00 0.72 18.15
N ALA A 22 -9.14 0.91 17.49
CA ALA A 22 -10.14 1.93 17.83
C ALA A 22 -11.30 2.05 16.86
N ALA A 23 -12.53 1.99 17.35
CA ALA A 23 -13.68 2.45 16.57
C ALA A 23 -13.79 3.95 16.55
N LEU A 24 -14.45 4.42 15.49
CA LEU A 24 -15.04 5.73 15.46
C LEU A 24 -16.00 5.88 16.64
N SER A 25 -15.71 6.86 17.48
CA SER A 25 -16.41 7.02 18.75
C SER A 25 -16.62 8.48 19.12
N VAL A 26 -17.65 8.70 19.93
CA VAL A 26 -17.85 9.92 20.72
C VAL A 26 -17.29 9.67 22.11
N TYR A 27 -16.46 10.58 22.61
CA TYR A 27 -15.67 10.38 23.82
C TYR A 27 -16.56 9.98 24.99
N MET A 28 -16.24 8.85 25.64
CA MET A 28 -16.91 8.40 26.85
C MET A 28 -16.09 8.80 28.08
N PRO A 29 -16.58 9.74 28.91
CA PRO A 29 -15.94 10.10 30.17
C PRO A 29 -15.85 8.91 31.12
N HIS A 30 -14.78 8.88 31.91
CA HIS A 30 -14.55 7.92 32.96
C HIS A 30 -15.72 7.76 33.96
N GLU A 31 -16.50 8.81 34.23
CA GLU A 31 -17.74 8.72 35.03
C GLU A 31 -18.76 7.81 34.37
N MET A 32 -18.95 7.92 33.05
CA MET A 32 -19.95 7.16 32.30
C MET A 32 -19.54 5.70 32.18
N VAL A 33 -18.25 5.44 31.96
CA VAL A 33 -17.67 4.09 32.03
C VAL A 33 -17.92 3.47 33.42
N ALA A 34 -17.66 4.22 34.49
CA ALA A 34 -17.91 3.78 35.85
C ALA A 34 -19.41 3.55 36.13
N GLU A 35 -20.30 4.41 35.65
CA GLU A 35 -21.76 4.26 35.77
C GLU A 35 -22.29 3.05 34.99
N ARG A 36 -21.61 2.63 33.92
CA ARG A 36 -21.97 1.44 33.15
C ARG A 36 -21.51 0.13 33.80
N SER A 37 -20.36 0.18 34.46
CA SER A 37 -19.66 -1.03 34.91
C SER A 37 -20.37 -1.73 36.07
N ALA A 38 -20.60 -3.03 35.90
CA ALA A 38 -21.15 -3.89 36.94
C ALA A 38 -20.05 -4.41 37.87
N LEU A 39 -18.84 -4.60 37.35
CA LEU A 39 -17.63 -5.05 38.06
C LEU A 39 -16.48 -4.10 37.72
N ILE A 40 -15.69 -3.70 38.73
CA ILE A 40 -14.48 -2.88 38.55
C ILE A 40 -13.39 -3.51 39.39
N VAL A 41 -12.31 -3.94 38.74
CA VAL A 41 -11.20 -4.65 39.36
C VAL A 41 -9.85 -4.07 38.94
N GLU A 42 -8.89 -4.18 39.83
CA GLU A 42 -7.47 -4.01 39.55
C GLU A 42 -6.80 -5.40 39.54
N GLY A 43 -5.86 -5.62 38.63
CA GLY A 43 -5.17 -6.88 38.56
C GLY A 43 -4.11 -6.99 37.46
N VAL A 44 -3.42 -8.13 37.44
CA VAL A 44 -2.44 -8.49 36.41
C VAL A 44 -3.12 -9.35 35.35
N VAL A 45 -2.88 -9.06 34.08
CA VAL A 45 -3.26 -9.96 32.99
C VAL A 45 -2.41 -11.24 33.05
N LEU A 46 -3.03 -12.36 33.44
CA LEU A 46 -2.35 -13.65 33.52
C LEU A 46 -2.23 -14.34 32.17
N GLU A 47 -3.28 -14.22 31.36
CA GLU A 47 -3.47 -15.04 30.19
C GLU A 47 -4.35 -14.30 29.19
N VAL A 48 -3.97 -14.39 27.91
CA VAL A 48 -4.77 -13.98 26.76
C VAL A 48 -4.74 -15.13 25.77
N ALA A 49 -5.91 -15.69 25.47
CA ALA A 49 -6.02 -16.85 24.60
C ALA A 49 -7.25 -16.74 23.70
N SER A 50 -7.10 -17.09 22.44
CA SER A 50 -8.23 -17.25 21.53
C SER A 50 -8.64 -18.71 21.46
N GLY A 51 -9.93 -18.97 21.36
CA GLY A 51 -10.44 -20.34 21.29
C GLY A 51 -11.85 -20.40 20.70
N LEU A 52 -12.22 -21.60 20.28
CA LEU A 52 -13.53 -21.92 19.71
C LEU A 52 -14.44 -22.50 20.80
N ASP A 53 -15.56 -21.84 21.10
CA ASP A 53 -16.63 -22.47 21.88
C ASP A 53 -17.26 -23.59 21.06
N PRO A 54 -17.26 -24.85 21.51
CA PRO A 54 -17.83 -25.97 20.76
C PRO A 54 -19.37 -25.97 20.68
N GLU A 55 -20.09 -25.21 21.51
CA GLU A 55 -21.56 -25.18 21.49
C GLU A 55 -22.11 -24.14 20.52
N SER A 56 -21.48 -22.97 20.46
CA SER A 56 -21.86 -21.89 19.55
C SER A 56 -20.98 -21.83 18.28
N ASN A 57 -19.87 -22.58 18.25
CA ASN A 57 -18.87 -22.59 17.17
C ASN A 57 -18.25 -21.20 16.94
N THR A 58 -17.90 -20.53 18.03
CA THR A 58 -17.49 -19.11 18.12
C THR A 58 -16.01 -18.93 18.53
N VAL A 59 -15.19 -18.27 17.70
CA VAL A 59 -13.80 -17.82 17.95
C VAL A 59 -13.71 -16.54 18.80
N ALA A 60 -13.70 -16.65 20.13
CA ALA A 60 -13.54 -15.46 21.00
C ALA A 60 -12.13 -15.37 21.62
N THR A 61 -11.78 -14.18 22.11
CA THR A 61 -10.55 -13.95 22.88
C THR A 61 -10.91 -13.85 24.36
N TYR A 62 -10.30 -14.71 25.16
CA TYR A 62 -10.49 -14.78 26.60
C TYR A 62 -9.27 -14.16 27.30
N ILE A 63 -9.55 -13.26 28.24
CA ILE A 63 -8.52 -12.60 29.04
C ILE A 63 -8.78 -12.94 30.49
N THR A 64 -7.78 -13.49 31.16
CA THR A 64 -7.86 -13.82 32.59
C THR A 64 -7.00 -12.87 33.39
N LEU A 65 -7.60 -12.21 34.38
CA LEU A 65 -6.94 -11.31 35.30
C LEU A 65 -6.77 -11.97 36.67
N ASP A 66 -5.59 -11.85 37.27
CA ASP A 66 -5.37 -12.07 38.70
C ASP A 66 -5.77 -10.80 39.44
N VAL A 67 -6.85 -10.87 40.21
CA VAL A 67 -7.45 -9.70 40.84
C VAL A 67 -6.71 -9.38 42.13
N THR A 68 -6.10 -8.20 42.19
CA THR A 68 -5.45 -7.65 43.39
C THR A 68 -6.44 -6.86 44.24
N THR A 69 -7.28 -6.05 43.60
CA THR A 69 -8.27 -5.19 44.26
C THR A 69 -9.62 -5.27 43.57
N VAL A 70 -10.69 -5.37 44.36
CA VAL A 70 -12.07 -5.23 43.86
C VAL A 70 -12.61 -3.89 44.31
N HIS A 71 -12.76 -2.94 43.38
CA HIS A 71 -13.37 -1.64 43.68
C HIS A 71 -14.90 -1.71 43.65
N ARG A 72 -15.46 -2.56 42.80
CA ARG A 72 -16.91 -2.81 42.71
C ARG A 72 -17.16 -4.25 42.32
N GLY A 73 -17.89 -5.01 43.13
CA GLY A 73 -18.22 -6.40 42.84
C GLY A 73 -18.21 -7.27 44.10
N PRO A 74 -18.15 -8.60 43.94
CA PRO A 74 -18.00 -9.53 45.06
C PRO A 74 -16.68 -9.31 45.80
N ALA A 75 -16.74 -9.11 47.12
CA ALA A 75 -15.55 -9.03 47.95
C ALA A 75 -14.78 -10.36 47.93
N GLY A 76 -13.44 -10.28 47.88
CA GLY A 76 -12.56 -11.46 47.87
C GLY A 76 -12.45 -12.18 46.53
N LEU A 77 -12.87 -11.54 45.44
CA LEU A 77 -12.64 -12.07 44.10
C LEU A 77 -11.14 -12.10 43.79
N GLN A 78 -10.62 -13.28 43.43
CA GLN A 78 -9.19 -13.50 43.18
C GLN A 78 -8.84 -13.59 41.69
N ARG A 79 -9.81 -13.94 40.84
CA ARG A 79 -9.60 -14.09 39.41
C ARG A 79 -10.85 -13.71 38.67
N VAL A 80 -10.71 -13.11 37.49
CA VAL A 80 -11.82 -12.89 36.56
C VAL A 80 -11.41 -13.21 35.13
N THR A 81 -12.31 -13.83 34.38
CA THR A 81 -12.13 -14.01 32.94
C THR A 81 -13.19 -13.19 32.21
N LEU A 82 -12.73 -12.35 31.29
CA LEU A 82 -13.58 -11.63 30.34
C LEU A 82 -13.45 -12.24 28.94
N ARG A 83 -14.47 -12.04 28.13
CA ARG A 83 -14.58 -12.50 26.75
C ARG A 83 -14.76 -11.29 25.85
N GLU A 84 -13.82 -11.12 24.92
CA GLU A 84 -13.80 -10.06 23.94
C GLU A 84 -13.99 -10.66 22.54
N ALA A 85 -14.65 -9.90 21.66
CA ALA A 85 -14.88 -10.31 20.28
C ALA A 85 -13.54 -10.41 19.52
N GLY A 86 -13.53 -11.26 18.47
CA GLY A 86 -12.35 -11.48 17.64
C GLY A 86 -11.38 -12.50 18.23
N GLY A 87 -10.32 -12.79 17.46
CA GLY A 87 -9.32 -13.79 17.82
C GLY A 87 -8.90 -14.64 16.64
N THR A 88 -8.04 -15.62 16.90
CA THR A 88 -7.58 -16.61 15.91
C THR A 88 -7.83 -18.02 16.40
N PHE A 89 -8.34 -18.88 15.52
CA PHE A 89 -8.48 -20.31 15.78
C PHE A 89 -8.28 -21.11 14.50
N ALA A 90 -7.38 -22.10 14.53
CA ALA A 90 -7.13 -23.04 13.43
C ALA A 90 -6.83 -22.36 12.08
N GLY A 91 -6.13 -21.21 12.13
CA GLY A 91 -5.79 -20.43 10.94
C GLY A 91 -6.97 -19.63 10.35
N LEU A 92 -8.09 -19.49 11.06
CA LEU A 92 -9.11 -18.50 10.77
C LEU A 92 -9.00 -17.39 11.82
N SER A 93 -8.95 -16.13 11.39
CA SER A 93 -8.89 -14.99 12.32
C SER A 93 -10.02 -14.02 12.04
N ASN A 94 -10.69 -13.57 13.10
CA ASN A 94 -11.58 -12.42 13.06
C ASN A 94 -10.83 -11.23 13.65
N VAL A 95 -10.58 -10.23 12.80
CA VAL A 95 -9.90 -8.99 13.17
C VAL A 95 -10.93 -7.90 13.08
N LEU A 96 -11.20 -7.27 14.22
CA LEU A 96 -12.11 -6.17 14.30
C LEU A 96 -11.53 -5.07 15.12
N ASP A 97 -12.16 -3.95 14.91
CA ASP A 97 -11.78 -2.72 15.52
C ASP A 97 -12.53 -2.48 16.86
N ALA A 98 -12.11 -1.48 17.63
CA ALA A 98 -12.65 -1.08 18.94
C ALA A 98 -12.46 -2.02 20.15
N VAL A 99 -12.03 -3.27 19.94
CA VAL A 99 -11.85 -4.24 21.03
C VAL A 99 -10.60 -3.92 21.86
N PRO A 100 -10.65 -3.97 23.21
CA PRO A 100 -9.50 -3.81 24.10
C PRO A 100 -8.39 -4.87 23.88
N VAL A 101 -7.15 -4.48 23.62
CA VAL A 101 -5.98 -5.39 23.62
C VAL A 101 -5.42 -5.42 25.03
N TYR A 102 -5.32 -6.61 25.61
CA TYR A 102 -4.64 -6.87 26.86
C TYR A 102 -3.32 -7.58 26.58
N ALA A 103 -2.26 -7.23 27.32
CA ALA A 103 -0.97 -7.91 27.22
C ALA A 103 -0.68 -8.72 28.47
N VAL A 104 -0.19 -9.96 28.34
CA VAL A 104 0.19 -10.79 29.49
C VAL A 104 1.27 -10.09 30.32
N GLY A 105 1.08 -10.04 31.64
CA GLY A 105 1.92 -9.32 32.59
C GLY A 105 1.55 -7.85 32.81
N GLU A 106 0.61 -7.30 32.03
CA GLU A 106 0.14 -5.93 32.17
C GLU A 106 -0.66 -5.73 33.47
N GLN A 107 -0.39 -4.63 34.20
CA GLN A 107 -1.20 -4.17 35.33
C GLN A 107 -2.35 -3.30 34.82
N VAL A 108 -3.58 -3.65 35.16
CA VAL A 108 -4.77 -2.96 34.63
C VAL A 108 -5.81 -2.66 35.70
N VAL A 109 -6.54 -1.55 35.52
CA VAL A 109 -7.87 -1.37 36.09
C VAL A 109 -8.89 -1.62 34.98
N ALA A 110 -9.69 -2.67 35.15
CA ALA A 110 -10.69 -3.11 34.20
C ALA A 110 -12.09 -2.77 34.69
N PHE A 111 -12.80 -1.96 33.91
CA PHE A 111 -14.21 -1.64 34.05
C PHE A 111 -14.99 -2.62 33.20
N LEU A 112 -15.82 -3.46 33.82
CA LEU A 112 -16.42 -4.63 33.19
C LEU A 112 -17.95 -4.57 33.24
N GLU A 113 -18.57 -4.98 32.14
CA GLU A 113 -20.01 -5.10 31.99
C GLU A 113 -20.43 -6.53 31.58
N PRO A 114 -21.63 -6.98 31.98
CA PRO A 114 -22.14 -8.25 31.53
C PRO A 114 -22.70 -8.14 30.09
N THR A 115 -22.42 -9.14 29.27
CA THR A 115 -23.09 -9.36 27.99
C THR A 115 -24.48 -9.99 28.21
N SER A 116 -25.28 -10.09 27.14
CA SER A 116 -26.64 -10.64 27.17
C SER A 116 -26.71 -12.10 27.65
N ASP A 117 -25.67 -12.89 27.38
CA ASP A 117 -25.49 -14.27 27.83
C ASP A 117 -24.81 -14.38 29.21
N GLY A 118 -24.39 -13.26 29.78
CA GLY A 118 -23.85 -13.16 31.14
C GLY A 118 -22.34 -13.34 31.28
N ALA A 119 -21.60 -13.49 30.17
CA ALA A 119 -20.16 -13.31 30.16
C ALA A 119 -19.78 -11.86 30.51
N LEU A 120 -18.53 -11.62 30.89
CA LEU A 120 -18.03 -10.26 31.14
C LEU A 120 -17.23 -9.78 29.94
N ARG A 121 -17.38 -8.51 29.57
CA ARG A 121 -16.51 -7.81 28.62
C ARG A 121 -16.13 -6.45 29.18
N THR A 122 -15.19 -5.77 28.53
CA THR A 122 -14.79 -4.41 28.92
C THR A 122 -15.92 -3.41 28.61
N ALA A 123 -16.29 -2.62 29.62
CA ALA A 123 -17.39 -1.67 29.55
C ALA A 123 -17.06 -0.51 28.60
N GLY A 124 -17.96 -0.22 27.66
CA GLY A 124 -17.69 0.78 26.62
C GLY A 124 -16.58 0.33 25.66
N MET A 125 -16.35 -0.97 25.52
CA MET A 125 -15.26 -1.53 24.73
C MET A 125 -13.90 -1.01 25.23
N PHE A 126 -13.04 -0.48 24.37
CA PHE A 126 -11.73 0.05 24.75
C PHE A 126 -11.76 1.18 25.82
N PHE A 127 -12.90 1.86 26.03
CA PHE A 127 -12.98 2.94 27.02
C PHE A 127 -12.83 2.47 28.48
N GLY A 128 -13.07 1.19 28.75
CA GLY A 128 -13.07 0.60 30.09
C GLY A 128 -11.74 0.01 30.56
N LYS A 129 -10.69 0.03 29.73
CA LYS A 129 -9.37 -0.47 30.11
C LYS A 129 -8.43 0.67 30.45
N TYR A 130 -7.77 0.58 31.61
CA TYR A 130 -6.69 1.47 32.02
C TYR A 130 -5.45 0.66 32.37
N THR A 131 -4.31 0.98 31.79
CA THR A 131 -3.00 0.44 32.16
C THR A 131 -2.44 1.23 33.32
N LEU A 132 -1.97 0.57 34.38
CA LEU A 132 -1.36 1.22 35.53
C LEU A 132 0.14 1.42 35.31
N SER A 133 0.69 2.51 35.86
CA SER A 133 2.12 2.70 36.02
C SER A 133 2.71 1.68 37.01
N ASP A 134 4.03 1.46 36.95
CA ASP A 134 4.74 0.52 37.84
C ASP A 134 4.54 0.81 39.33
N ASP A 135 4.31 2.08 39.69
CA ASP A 135 4.04 2.53 41.06
C ASP A 135 2.54 2.57 41.41
N HIS A 136 1.67 2.17 40.47
CA HIS A 136 0.20 2.15 40.55
C HIS A 136 -0.42 3.52 40.87
N ARG A 137 0.31 4.63 40.64
CA ARG A 137 -0.18 5.99 40.95
C ARG A 137 -0.93 6.61 39.80
N VAL A 138 -0.60 6.22 38.57
CA VAL A 138 -1.16 6.77 37.34
C VAL A 138 -1.85 5.65 36.58
N ALA A 139 -3.10 5.90 36.22
CA ALA A 139 -3.84 5.07 35.29
C ALA A 139 -3.83 5.75 33.93
N ARG A 140 -3.43 5.01 32.89
CA ARG A 140 -3.40 5.45 31.50
C ARG A 140 -4.47 4.70 30.72
N ARG A 141 -5.45 5.42 30.19
CA ARG A 141 -6.33 4.89 29.15
C ARG A 141 -5.62 5.03 27.82
N ASP A 142 -5.29 3.90 27.21
CA ASP A 142 -4.60 3.90 25.92
C ASP A 142 -5.54 4.35 24.81
N LEU A 143 -5.35 5.61 24.43
CA LEU A 143 -5.97 6.26 23.28
C LEU A 143 -4.90 6.60 22.22
N ASP A 144 -3.70 6.02 22.28
CA ASP A 144 -2.68 6.25 21.25
C ASP A 144 -3.12 5.69 19.90
N GLY A 145 -2.80 6.42 18.83
CA GLY A 145 -3.38 6.18 17.49
C GLY A 145 -4.86 6.54 17.41
N ARG A 146 -5.44 7.16 18.46
CA ARG A 146 -6.87 7.50 18.54
C ARG A 146 -7.23 8.97 18.28
N GLY A 147 -6.36 9.74 17.63
CA GLY A 147 -6.70 11.05 17.07
C GLY A 147 -7.46 11.99 18.03
N LEU A 148 -8.17 12.98 17.47
CA LEU A 148 -9.26 13.63 18.22
C LEU A 148 -10.30 12.52 18.56
N ILE A 149 -11.09 12.64 19.63
CA ILE A 149 -12.32 11.85 19.80
C ILE A 149 -13.43 12.89 19.92
N LEU A 150 -14.58 12.74 19.24
CA LEU A 150 -15.60 13.78 19.24
C LEU A 150 -15.98 14.13 20.69
N GLY A 151 -15.69 15.36 21.11
CA GLY A 151 -15.80 15.83 22.52
C GLY A 151 -14.49 16.02 23.31
N ARG A 152 -13.33 15.62 22.80
CA ARG A 152 -12.01 15.80 23.44
C ARG A 152 -10.97 16.30 22.43
N SER A 153 -10.28 17.40 22.77
CA SER A 153 -9.38 18.14 21.86
C SER A 153 -7.94 17.61 21.75
N GLN A 154 -7.55 16.62 22.55
CA GLN A 154 -6.17 16.12 22.60
C GLN A 154 -6.09 14.64 22.21
N ALA A 155 -5.14 14.34 21.32
CA ALA A 155 -4.82 13.01 20.80
C ALA A 155 -3.91 12.18 21.72
N GLU A 156 -3.62 12.70 22.91
CA GLU A 156 -2.73 12.06 23.88
C GLU A 156 -3.47 11.00 24.71
N PRO A 157 -2.75 9.96 25.18
CA PRO A 157 -3.27 9.01 26.15
C PRO A 157 -3.83 9.75 27.36
N GLU A 158 -5.01 9.34 27.79
CA GLU A 158 -5.65 9.98 28.93
C GLU A 158 -5.07 9.41 30.21
N THR A 159 -4.37 10.27 30.96
CA THR A 159 -3.79 9.91 32.25
C THR A 159 -4.57 10.56 33.37
N LEU A 160 -4.82 9.77 34.41
CA LEU A 160 -5.45 10.25 35.64
C LEU A 160 -4.82 9.56 36.84
N PRO A 161 -4.85 10.20 38.03
CA PRO A 161 -4.49 9.53 39.27
C PRO A 161 -5.31 8.25 39.46
N ALA A 162 -4.67 7.13 39.79
CA ALA A 162 -5.37 5.88 40.03
C ALA A 162 -6.43 6.02 41.14
N ALA A 163 -6.13 6.83 42.17
CA ALA A 163 -7.08 7.17 43.24
C ALA A 163 -8.38 7.83 42.75
N ASP A 164 -8.36 8.53 41.62
CA ASP A 164 -9.56 9.12 41.04
C ASP A 164 -10.46 8.04 40.43
N LEU A 165 -9.89 7.00 39.81
CA LEU A 165 -10.64 5.82 39.36
C LEU A 165 -11.25 5.07 40.55
N GLU A 166 -10.52 4.93 41.66
CA GLU A 166 -11.05 4.31 42.88
C GLU A 166 -12.24 5.09 43.43
N SER A 167 -12.11 6.43 43.49
CA SER A 167 -13.17 7.34 43.92
C SER A 167 -14.40 7.22 43.02
N LEU A 168 -14.21 7.15 41.70
CA LEU A 168 -15.31 6.95 40.75
C LEU A 168 -16.00 5.60 40.93
N ALA A 169 -15.23 4.54 41.10
CA ALA A 169 -15.77 3.20 41.35
C ALA A 169 -16.63 3.17 42.63
N ALA A 170 -16.23 3.92 43.66
CA ALA A 170 -16.93 4.01 44.94
C ALA A 170 -18.15 4.95 44.94
N THR A 171 -18.10 6.05 44.20
CA THR A 171 -19.11 7.12 44.28
C THR A 171 -20.22 7.01 43.23
N ARG A 172 -19.93 6.42 42.07
CA ARG A 172 -20.89 6.31 40.97
C ARG A 172 -21.80 5.10 41.16
N ARG A 173 -23.11 5.27 40.97
CA ARG A 173 -24.07 4.17 41.02
C ARG A 173 -24.24 3.57 39.63
N PRO A 174 -24.27 2.23 39.50
CA PRO A 174 -24.46 1.60 38.20
C PRO A 174 -25.86 1.92 37.62
N LEU A 175 -25.91 2.30 36.34
CA LEU A 175 -27.13 2.60 35.59
C LEU A 175 -27.91 1.33 35.23
N LEU A 176 -27.23 0.20 35.08
CA LEU A 176 -27.86 -1.10 34.86
C LEU A 176 -28.73 -1.48 36.06
N ARG A 177 -30.06 -1.34 35.92
CA ARG A 177 -31.02 -1.82 36.92
C ARG A 177 -30.92 -3.34 36.98
N ARG A 178 -30.55 -3.86 38.15
CA ARG A 178 -30.65 -5.29 38.49
C ARG A 178 -31.97 -5.88 37.95
N PRO A 179 -31.95 -6.97 37.15
CA PRO A 179 -33.16 -7.65 36.77
C PRO A 179 -33.93 -8.07 38.03
N ARG A 180 -35.19 -7.63 38.17
CA ARG A 180 -36.00 -7.82 39.39
C ARG A 180 -36.34 -9.29 39.70
N THR A 181 -35.99 -10.22 38.81
CA THR A 181 -36.37 -11.64 38.87
C THR A 181 -35.18 -12.61 38.79
N ALA A 182 -33.95 -12.13 38.68
CA ALA A 182 -32.79 -13.02 38.80
C ALA A 182 -32.54 -13.29 40.29
N THR A 183 -32.86 -14.50 40.75
CA THR A 183 -32.06 -15.13 41.81
C THR A 183 -30.60 -14.81 41.52
N MET A 184 -29.82 -14.36 42.52
CA MET A 184 -28.39 -14.09 42.39
C MET A 184 -27.72 -15.29 41.74
N ARG A 185 -27.66 -15.33 40.40
CA ARG A 185 -26.68 -16.11 39.69
C ARG A 185 -25.38 -15.52 40.21
N THR A 186 -24.64 -16.33 40.92
CA THR A 186 -23.22 -16.12 41.16
C THR A 186 -22.67 -15.47 39.90
N TRP A 187 -22.13 -14.26 40.04
CA TRP A 187 -21.40 -13.60 38.97
C TRP A 187 -20.58 -14.69 38.29
N ALA A 188 -20.89 -14.98 37.02
CA ALA A 188 -20.19 -16.02 36.29
C ALA A 188 -18.83 -15.42 35.93
N VAL A 189 -17.95 -15.40 36.92
CA VAL A 189 -16.61 -14.80 36.82
C VAL A 189 -15.75 -15.57 35.82
N LYS A 190 -16.15 -16.81 35.56
CA LYS A 190 -15.75 -17.63 34.43
C LYS A 190 -16.99 -17.80 33.54
N PRO A 191 -16.93 -17.44 32.25
CA PRO A 191 -18.02 -17.70 31.33
C PRO A 191 -18.38 -19.20 31.30
N PRO A 192 -19.68 -19.59 31.25
CA PRO A 192 -20.12 -20.99 31.32
C PRO A 192 -19.46 -21.93 30.30
N GLU A 193 -19.14 -21.41 29.12
CA GLU A 193 -18.53 -22.09 27.99
C GLU A 193 -17.03 -22.34 28.17
N MET A 194 -16.36 -21.67 29.12
CA MET A 194 -14.90 -21.69 29.21
C MET A 194 -14.30 -23.08 29.50
N ASP A 195 -15.04 -23.98 30.16
CA ASP A 195 -14.63 -25.37 30.37
C ASP A 195 -14.79 -26.26 29.13
N ARG A 196 -15.41 -25.73 28.07
CA ARG A 196 -15.73 -26.45 26.82
C ARG A 196 -14.89 -25.97 25.65
N ILE A 197 -14.28 -24.77 25.73
CA ILE A 197 -13.51 -24.16 24.65
C ILE A 197 -12.43 -25.11 24.13
N VAL A 198 -12.34 -25.18 22.80
CA VAL A 198 -11.20 -25.75 22.10
C VAL A 198 -10.20 -24.62 21.85
N TRP A 199 -9.02 -24.71 22.44
CA TRP A 199 -7.98 -23.68 22.37
C TRP A 199 -7.10 -23.85 21.13
N ASP A 200 -6.62 -22.73 20.57
CA ASP A 200 -5.58 -22.75 19.53
C ASP A 200 -4.20 -22.85 20.20
N GLY A 201 -3.81 -24.07 20.60
CA GLY A 201 -2.59 -24.34 21.37
C GLY A 201 -2.78 -24.27 22.89
N ASP A 202 -1.68 -24.46 23.64
CA ASP A 202 -1.68 -24.24 25.10
C ASP A 202 -1.68 -22.73 25.37
N PRO A 203 -2.56 -22.22 26.26
CA PRO A 203 -2.56 -20.80 26.59
C PRO A 203 -1.21 -20.36 27.15
N ALA A 204 -0.69 -19.23 26.69
CA ALA A 204 0.61 -18.74 27.11
C ALA A 204 0.59 -18.40 28.62
N PRO A 205 1.34 -19.12 29.48
CA PRO A 205 1.37 -18.81 30.89
C PRO A 205 2.17 -17.54 31.16
N ALA A 206 1.81 -16.80 32.21
CA ALA A 206 2.61 -15.69 32.71
C ALA A 206 4.09 -16.11 32.90
N ALA A 207 5.02 -15.30 32.37
CA ALA A 207 6.43 -15.49 32.63
C ALA A 207 6.71 -15.30 34.14
N THR A 208 7.41 -16.25 34.75
CA THR A 208 7.90 -16.10 36.12
C THR A 208 8.87 -14.91 36.22
N PRO A 209 8.82 -14.07 37.26
CA PRO A 209 9.65 -12.89 37.37
C PRO A 209 11.09 -13.29 37.74
N GLU A 210 11.89 -13.69 36.75
CA GLU A 210 13.34 -13.75 36.85
C GLU A 210 13.96 -12.94 35.70
N SER A 211 14.51 -11.78 36.07
CA SER A 211 15.42 -10.92 35.30
C SER A 211 14.99 -10.57 33.86
N ALA A 212 13.98 -9.70 33.72
CA ALA A 212 13.87 -8.84 32.53
C ALA A 212 14.72 -7.57 32.73
N ALA A 213 16.03 -7.76 32.80
CA ALA A 213 17.02 -6.72 32.55
C ALA A 213 17.79 -7.17 31.31
N GLY A 214 17.23 -6.84 30.15
CA GLY A 214 17.79 -7.16 28.85
C GLY A 214 17.15 -6.25 27.83
N GLU A 215 17.78 -5.09 27.60
CA GLU A 215 17.57 -4.29 26.41
C GLU A 215 17.70 -5.20 25.19
N ALA A 216 16.57 -5.47 24.53
CA ALA A 216 16.57 -6.02 23.19
C ALA A 216 16.82 -4.86 22.23
N ASP A 217 18.11 -4.68 21.93
CA ASP A 217 18.63 -3.86 20.85
C ASP A 217 18.06 -4.41 19.53
N ILE A 218 16.98 -3.81 19.02
CA ILE A 218 16.46 -4.10 17.68
C ILE A 218 17.27 -3.25 16.70
N ILE A 219 18.23 -3.90 16.06
CA ILE A 219 18.81 -3.67 14.72
C ILE A 219 18.69 -2.22 14.20
N GLY A 220 19.85 -1.55 14.15
CA GLY A 220 19.99 -0.13 13.87
C GLY A 220 19.35 0.38 12.58
N LEU A 221 18.58 1.46 12.75
CA LEU A 221 18.35 2.50 11.76
C LEU A 221 18.50 3.86 12.47
N ALA A 222 19.17 4.78 11.80
CA ALA A 222 19.68 6.02 12.34
C ALA A 222 18.62 6.87 13.05
N SER A 223 19.04 7.43 14.17
CA SER A 223 18.38 8.49 14.91
C SER A 223 18.37 9.79 14.09
N ASP A 224 17.30 10.03 13.34
CA ASP A 224 16.98 11.38 12.88
C ASP A 224 15.64 11.81 13.46
N ILE A 225 15.65 13.02 14.00
CA ILE A 225 14.54 13.70 14.67
C ILE A 225 13.43 13.94 13.63
N VAL A 226 12.32 13.20 13.70
CA VAL A 226 11.16 13.33 12.78
C VAL A 226 10.14 14.32 13.34
N ASP A 227 9.67 15.23 12.47
CA ASP A 227 8.62 16.23 12.72
C ASP A 227 7.27 15.55 13.09
N PRO A 228 6.61 15.94 14.20
CA PRO A 228 5.32 15.39 14.63
C PRO A 228 4.12 15.71 13.70
N ARG A 229 4.31 16.38 12.55
CA ARG A 229 3.26 16.66 11.56
C ARG A 229 3.17 15.66 10.40
N SER A 230 4.08 14.69 10.29
CA SER A 230 4.00 13.65 9.24
C SER A 230 3.29 12.41 9.78
N SER A 231 2.04 12.25 9.42
CA SER A 231 1.29 11.03 9.69
C SER A 231 1.79 9.86 8.85
N ARG A 232 1.49 8.65 9.31
CA ARG A 232 1.95 7.38 8.76
C ARG A 232 0.71 6.51 8.53
N PHE A 233 0.43 6.12 7.29
CA PHE A 233 -0.46 4.99 6.99
C PHE A 233 -0.07 3.77 7.84
N VAL A 234 -1.07 3.06 8.38
CA VAL A 234 -0.90 1.80 9.13
C VAL A 234 -1.96 0.79 8.71
N THR A 235 -1.63 -0.50 8.80
CA THR A 235 -2.58 -1.60 8.61
C THR A 235 -3.34 -1.89 9.91
N LEU A 236 -4.56 -2.42 9.81
CA LEU A 236 -5.40 -2.74 10.98
C LEU A 236 -4.72 -3.75 11.92
N SER A 237 -3.93 -4.67 11.36
CA SER A 237 -2.99 -5.48 12.13
C SER A 237 -1.58 -5.18 11.66
N SER A 238 -0.71 -4.77 12.59
CA SER A 238 0.70 -4.51 12.31
C SER A 238 1.53 -5.79 12.16
N THR A 239 1.07 -6.91 12.74
CA THR A 239 1.78 -8.20 12.72
C THR A 239 1.20 -9.20 11.73
N SER A 240 -0.06 -9.05 11.35
CA SER A 240 -0.74 -9.96 10.41
C SER A 240 -1.76 -9.19 9.57
N PRO A 241 -1.30 -8.22 8.76
CA PRO A 241 -2.19 -7.44 7.90
C PRO A 241 -2.91 -8.36 6.92
N ALA A 242 -4.11 -7.95 6.49
CA ALA A 242 -4.88 -8.66 5.49
C ALA A 242 -5.35 -7.72 4.39
N ARG A 243 -5.66 -8.31 3.25
CA ARG A 243 -6.25 -7.61 2.11
C ARG A 243 -7.16 -8.54 1.33
N TRP A 244 -8.00 -7.93 0.50
CA TRP A 244 -8.76 -8.63 -0.51
C TRP A 244 -7.87 -8.94 -1.71
N TYR A 245 -7.78 -10.22 -2.10
CA TYR A 245 -7.02 -10.64 -3.28
C TYR A 245 -7.90 -10.78 -4.53
N GLY A 246 -9.21 -10.96 -4.38
CA GLY A 246 -10.13 -11.07 -5.52
C GLY A 246 -10.18 -9.80 -6.39
N VAL A 247 -9.90 -8.64 -5.77
CA VAL A 247 -9.82 -7.35 -6.48
C VAL A 247 -8.63 -7.31 -7.46
N ASP A 248 -7.63 -8.17 -7.28
CA ASP A 248 -6.47 -8.25 -8.18
C ASP A 248 -6.88 -8.73 -9.58
N ASP A 249 -7.95 -9.52 -9.67
CA ASP A 249 -8.52 -10.04 -10.91
C ASP A 249 -9.65 -9.14 -11.46
N GLY A 250 -9.84 -7.93 -10.89
CA GLY A 250 -10.92 -7.01 -11.24
C GLY A 250 -12.29 -7.41 -10.68
N THR A 251 -12.35 -8.38 -9.76
CA THR A 251 -13.61 -8.75 -9.10
C THR A 251 -13.97 -7.70 -8.05
N ALA A 252 -15.15 -7.09 -8.18
CA ALA A 252 -15.65 -6.15 -7.19
C ALA A 252 -15.93 -6.84 -5.84
N LEU A 253 -15.58 -6.16 -4.76
CA LEU A 253 -15.97 -6.52 -3.40
C LEU A 253 -17.43 -6.14 -3.21
N MET A 254 -18.32 -7.11 -3.39
CA MET A 254 -19.76 -6.94 -3.16
C MET A 254 -20.05 -6.86 -1.66
N VAL A 255 -20.80 -5.86 -1.22
CA VAL A 255 -21.19 -5.66 0.18
C VAL A 255 -22.70 -5.50 0.27
N ASP A 256 -23.34 -6.42 0.98
CA ASP A 256 -24.77 -6.40 1.23
C ASP A 256 -25.11 -5.39 2.34
N VAL A 257 -26.34 -4.87 2.31
CA VAL A 257 -26.87 -3.95 3.32
C VAL A 257 -28.21 -4.47 3.80
N GLU A 258 -28.36 -4.64 5.11
CA GLU A 258 -29.67 -4.81 5.74
C GLU A 258 -30.10 -3.44 6.27
N PRO A 259 -31.02 -2.74 5.58
CA PRO A 259 -31.33 -1.35 5.88
C PRO A 259 -32.25 -1.16 7.10
N ASP A 260 -32.84 -2.23 7.62
CA ASP A 260 -33.72 -2.16 8.79
C ASP A 260 -32.94 -1.70 10.03
N GLY A 261 -33.56 -0.83 10.85
CA GLY A 261 -32.92 -0.22 12.01
C GLY A 261 -32.06 1.02 11.72
N ASN A 262 -31.96 1.47 10.46
CA ASN A 262 -31.13 2.62 10.11
C ASN A 262 -31.54 3.93 10.84
N PRO A 263 -30.56 4.83 11.11
CA PRO A 263 -30.79 6.05 11.87
C PRO A 263 -31.49 7.18 11.10
N LEU A 264 -31.70 7.02 9.78
CA LEU A 264 -32.36 8.02 8.92
C LEU A 264 -33.88 7.81 8.83
N ALA A 265 -34.38 6.68 9.31
CA ALA A 265 -35.77 6.24 9.15
C ALA A 265 -36.22 6.19 7.66
N ASP A 266 -35.26 6.01 6.75
CA ASP A 266 -35.47 5.88 5.31
C ASP A 266 -34.44 4.89 4.76
N ASN A 267 -34.90 3.67 4.44
CA ASN A 267 -34.04 2.58 3.97
C ASN A 267 -33.32 2.96 2.67
N ALA A 268 -33.98 3.65 1.74
CA ALA A 268 -33.36 4.02 0.47
C ALA A 268 -32.28 5.09 0.67
N ALA A 269 -32.52 6.05 1.57
CA ALA A 269 -31.50 7.04 1.92
C ALA A 269 -30.30 6.39 2.60
N ALA A 270 -30.51 5.49 3.56
CA ALA A 270 -29.42 4.80 4.26
C ALA A 270 -28.56 3.95 3.31
N VAL A 271 -29.20 3.19 2.41
CA VAL A 271 -28.51 2.43 1.35
C VAL A 271 -27.71 3.37 0.43
N SER A 272 -28.28 4.51 0.05
CA SER A 272 -27.57 5.52 -0.75
C SER A 272 -26.31 6.02 -0.06
N GLU A 273 -26.34 6.24 1.26
CA GLU A 273 -25.16 6.63 2.03
C GLU A 273 -24.11 5.51 2.11
N MET A 274 -24.52 4.24 2.19
CA MET A 274 -23.59 3.10 2.12
C MET A 274 -22.93 3.00 0.74
N ALA A 275 -23.68 3.21 -0.34
CA ALA A 275 -23.14 3.25 -1.70
C ALA A 275 -22.17 4.42 -1.88
N ARG A 276 -22.47 5.61 -1.35
CA ARG A 276 -21.54 6.75 -1.32
C ARG A 276 -20.25 6.42 -0.57
N ALA A 277 -20.34 5.68 0.53
CA ALA A 277 -19.18 5.27 1.32
C ALA A 277 -18.27 4.27 0.58
N MET A 278 -18.87 3.29 -0.12
CA MET A 278 -18.13 2.35 -0.99
C MET A 278 -17.50 3.06 -2.20
N ALA A 279 -18.22 4.03 -2.78
CA ALA A 279 -17.73 4.82 -3.90
C ALA A 279 -16.47 5.62 -3.52
N ALA A 280 -16.39 6.16 -2.31
CA ALA A 280 -15.20 6.90 -1.86
C ALA A 280 -13.90 6.08 -1.94
N TRP A 281 -13.93 4.79 -1.56
CA TRP A 281 -12.78 3.89 -1.70
C TRP A 281 -12.57 3.38 -3.13
N THR A 282 -13.64 3.30 -3.92
CA THR A 282 -13.61 2.86 -5.31
C THR A 282 -13.09 3.95 -6.25
N ASP A 283 -13.39 5.21 -5.97
CA ASP A 283 -13.05 6.34 -6.82
C ASP A 283 -11.64 6.89 -6.55
N VAL A 284 -10.80 6.15 -5.80
CA VAL A 284 -9.39 6.47 -5.60
C VAL A 284 -8.64 6.13 -6.90
N PRO A 285 -8.17 7.13 -7.68
CA PRO A 285 -7.66 6.88 -9.03
C PRO A 285 -6.46 5.91 -9.06
N GLU A 286 -5.67 5.87 -7.99
CA GLU A 286 -4.44 5.10 -7.93
C GLU A 286 -4.61 3.71 -7.30
N SER A 287 -5.84 3.36 -6.92
CA SER A 287 -6.20 2.08 -6.33
C SER A 287 -7.05 1.25 -7.30
N ARG A 288 -6.82 -0.06 -7.35
CA ARG A 288 -7.69 -1.01 -8.08
C ARG A 288 -8.87 -1.51 -7.24
N LEU A 289 -8.97 -1.07 -5.99
CA LEU A 289 -10.05 -1.49 -5.11
C LEU A 289 -11.38 -1.08 -5.72
N THR A 290 -12.26 -2.05 -5.95
CA THR A 290 -13.63 -1.79 -6.38
C THR A 290 -14.56 -2.38 -5.33
N MET A 291 -15.38 -1.52 -4.72
CA MET A 291 -16.43 -1.91 -3.78
C MET A 291 -17.78 -1.58 -4.41
N GLN A 292 -18.73 -2.51 -4.32
CA GLN A 292 -20.04 -2.33 -4.93
C GLN A 292 -21.14 -2.81 -4.00
N LEU A 293 -22.28 -2.12 -4.07
CA LEU A 293 -23.49 -2.53 -3.37
C LEU A 293 -23.94 -3.88 -3.92
N GLY A 294 -24.07 -4.86 -3.02
CA GLY A 294 -24.64 -6.17 -3.28
C GLY A 294 -26.16 -6.13 -3.19
N ASN A 295 -26.73 -6.96 -2.33
CA ASN A 295 -28.13 -6.90 -1.97
C ASN A 295 -28.40 -5.70 -1.06
N ASP A 296 -29.20 -4.75 -1.53
CA ASP A 296 -29.52 -3.50 -0.83
C ASP A 296 -30.68 -3.63 0.18
N ASN A 297 -31.29 -4.81 0.24
CA ASN A 297 -32.35 -5.15 1.18
C ASN A 297 -32.14 -6.58 1.68
N ALA A 298 -30.93 -6.83 2.20
CA ALA A 298 -30.58 -8.10 2.80
C ALA A 298 -31.45 -8.41 4.04
N ASN A 299 -31.61 -9.69 4.33
CA ASN A 299 -32.27 -10.19 5.54
C ASN A 299 -31.31 -11.14 6.26
N PHE A 300 -30.17 -10.59 6.66
CA PHE A 300 -29.14 -11.29 7.40
C PHE A 300 -29.67 -11.69 8.77
N THR A 301 -30.29 -10.79 9.52
CA THR A 301 -30.78 -11.09 10.89
C THR A 301 -31.91 -12.12 10.91
N GLY A 302 -32.75 -12.19 9.88
CA GLY A 302 -33.78 -13.22 9.76
C GLY A 302 -33.24 -14.60 9.34
N THR A 303 -31.99 -14.69 8.87
CA THR A 303 -31.36 -15.94 8.42
C THR A 303 -30.16 -16.38 9.27
N HIS A 304 -29.59 -15.47 10.07
CA HIS A 304 -28.42 -15.68 10.91
C HIS A 304 -28.74 -15.31 12.36
N PHE A 305 -28.52 -16.26 13.27
CA PHE A 305 -28.78 -16.07 14.70
C PHE A 305 -27.56 -15.57 15.50
N THR A 306 -26.42 -15.38 14.83
CA THR A 306 -25.16 -14.94 15.42
C THR A 306 -24.60 -13.76 14.64
N SER A 307 -23.88 -12.87 15.34
CA SER A 307 -23.28 -11.69 14.72
C SER A 307 -22.19 -12.05 13.70
N PRO A 308 -22.00 -11.22 12.66
CA PRO A 308 -20.83 -11.32 11.77
C PRO A 308 -19.53 -10.84 12.43
N ALA A 309 -19.63 -9.99 13.47
CA ALA A 309 -18.53 -9.56 14.33
C ALA A 309 -18.23 -10.53 15.46
N ASP A 310 -19.25 -11.25 15.90
CA ASP A 310 -19.05 -12.53 16.55
C ASP A 310 -18.66 -13.60 15.51
N THR A 311 -18.55 -14.83 15.96
CA THR A 311 -17.43 -15.64 15.53
C THR A 311 -17.85 -16.88 14.75
N HIS A 312 -19.01 -16.76 14.09
CA HIS A 312 -19.44 -17.57 12.97
C HIS A 312 -19.06 -16.87 11.65
N TYR A 313 -18.14 -17.46 10.91
CA TYR A 313 -17.83 -17.00 9.56
C TYR A 313 -19.03 -17.25 8.64
N SER A 314 -19.82 -16.20 8.37
CA SER A 314 -20.98 -16.24 7.46
C SER A 314 -20.58 -16.34 5.99
N GLY A 315 -19.36 -15.90 5.65
CA GLY A 315 -18.92 -15.73 4.26
C GLY A 315 -19.61 -14.58 3.53
N THR A 316 -20.35 -13.74 4.25
CA THR A 316 -21.12 -12.62 3.70
C THR A 316 -20.47 -11.31 4.12
N ASN A 317 -20.27 -10.42 3.14
CA ASN A 317 -19.91 -9.03 3.40
C ASN A 317 -21.19 -8.26 3.72
N ILE A 318 -21.34 -7.73 4.93
CA ILE A 318 -22.63 -7.20 5.39
C ILE A 318 -22.49 -5.91 6.20
N ILE A 319 -23.39 -4.96 5.95
CA ILE A 319 -23.61 -3.79 6.80
C ILE A 319 -24.92 -3.96 7.56
N LEU A 320 -24.87 -3.79 8.89
CA LEU A 320 -26.01 -3.90 9.79
C LEU A 320 -26.21 -2.60 10.58
N PHE A 321 -27.47 -2.23 10.82
CA PHE A 321 -27.84 -1.10 11.69
C PHE A 321 -28.50 -1.58 12.99
N ASP A 322 -28.49 -0.71 14.00
CA ASP A 322 -29.13 -0.95 15.30
C ASP A 322 -28.63 -2.24 15.97
N ASP A 323 -27.32 -2.49 15.86
CA ASP A 323 -26.54 -3.52 16.56
C ASP A 323 -27.38 -4.72 17.03
N PRO A 324 -27.93 -5.53 16.09
CA PRO A 324 -29.01 -6.46 16.37
C PRO A 324 -28.59 -7.61 17.29
N TYR A 325 -27.28 -7.82 17.45
CA TYR A 325 -26.69 -8.85 18.29
C TYR A 325 -26.06 -8.30 19.57
N ASN A 326 -26.13 -6.97 19.80
CA ASN A 326 -25.58 -6.30 20.99
C ASN A 326 -24.05 -6.49 21.11
N ASP A 327 -23.36 -6.44 19.97
CA ASP A 327 -21.91 -6.52 19.85
C ASP A 327 -21.24 -5.28 20.44
N ILE A 328 -21.89 -4.14 20.29
CA ILE A 328 -21.41 -2.84 20.73
C ILE A 328 -22.07 -2.49 22.05
N SER A 329 -21.35 -1.70 22.81
CA SER A 329 -21.82 -1.10 24.04
C SER A 329 -22.77 0.07 23.67
N ASP A 330 -24.10 -0.04 23.89
CA ASP A 330 -25.10 1.05 23.74
C ASP A 330 -24.58 2.45 24.16
N PRO A 331 -24.86 3.53 23.41
CA PRO A 331 -24.52 4.88 23.85
C PRO A 331 -25.17 5.25 25.17
N THR A 332 -24.53 6.18 25.88
CA THR A 332 -25.21 6.96 26.91
C THR A 332 -24.98 8.43 26.61
N GLY A 333 -26.04 9.24 26.58
CA GLY A 333 -25.92 10.69 26.33
C GLY A 333 -25.15 11.06 25.05
N CYS A 334 -25.37 10.31 23.97
CA CYS A 334 -24.64 10.45 22.69
C CYS A 334 -23.12 10.23 22.78
N SER A 335 -22.65 9.52 23.79
CA SER A 335 -21.25 9.14 23.99
C SER A 335 -21.08 7.62 23.90
N GLY A 336 -20.00 7.17 23.27
CA GLY A 336 -19.71 5.75 23.04
C GLY A 336 -19.22 5.46 21.62
N VAL A 337 -19.13 4.18 21.28
CA VAL A 337 -18.69 3.69 19.96
C VAL A 337 -19.82 3.84 18.94
N LEU A 338 -19.58 4.49 17.79
CA LEU A 338 -20.61 4.77 16.78
C LEU A 338 -20.92 3.54 15.93
N ALA A 339 -19.88 2.81 15.55
CA ALA A 339 -19.92 1.60 14.75
C ALA A 339 -18.66 0.77 15.00
N ILE A 340 -18.63 -0.46 14.50
CA ILE A 340 -17.42 -1.27 14.40
C ILE A 340 -17.29 -1.81 12.98
N GLY A 341 -16.07 -1.78 12.45
CA GLY A 341 -15.66 -2.40 11.21
C GLY A 341 -14.71 -3.56 11.47
N GLY A 342 -14.78 -4.60 10.65
CA GLY A 342 -13.88 -5.73 10.78
C GLY A 342 -13.90 -6.65 9.58
N TYR A 343 -12.99 -7.62 9.60
CA TYR A 343 -12.89 -8.65 8.60
C TYR A 343 -12.46 -10.00 9.18
N TRP A 344 -12.94 -11.04 8.53
CA TRP A 344 -12.43 -12.40 8.63
C TRP A 344 -11.28 -12.59 7.66
N ARG A 345 -10.23 -13.28 8.09
CA ARG A 345 -9.11 -13.67 7.24
C ARG A 345 -8.70 -15.12 7.45
N SER A 346 -8.13 -15.73 6.43
CA SER A 346 -7.37 -16.97 6.60
C SER A 346 -5.99 -16.68 7.17
N GLY A 347 -5.31 -17.73 7.62
CA GLY A 347 -3.89 -17.76 7.94
C GLY A 347 -3.02 -18.08 6.72
N SER A 348 -3.65 -18.22 5.54
CA SER A 348 -2.93 -18.33 4.29
C SER A 348 -2.62 -16.94 3.74
N THR A 349 -1.42 -16.78 3.22
CA THR A 349 -0.95 -15.53 2.62
C THR A 349 -1.01 -15.60 1.10
N GLY A 350 -1.14 -14.45 0.44
CA GLY A 350 -0.93 -14.36 -1.00
C GLY A 350 0.47 -13.86 -1.34
N SER A 351 0.68 -13.50 -2.61
CA SER A 351 1.91 -12.87 -3.05
C SER A 351 2.13 -11.55 -2.31
N PRO A 352 3.39 -11.20 -1.98
CA PRO A 352 3.70 -9.90 -1.40
C PRO A 352 3.31 -8.77 -2.35
N VAL A 353 2.82 -7.67 -1.80
CA VAL A 353 2.51 -6.45 -2.54
C VAL A 353 3.25 -5.30 -1.88
N ASN A 354 4.02 -4.55 -2.68
CA ASN A 354 4.93 -3.52 -2.19
C ASN A 354 5.82 -4.02 -1.04
N GLY A 355 6.33 -5.25 -1.16
CA GLY A 355 7.18 -5.89 -0.14
C GLY A 355 6.46 -6.36 1.13
N VAL A 356 5.15 -6.14 1.27
CA VAL A 356 4.35 -6.59 2.42
C VAL A 356 3.60 -7.88 2.07
N THR A 357 3.73 -8.89 2.93
CA THR A 357 2.94 -10.11 2.83
C THR A 357 1.62 -9.93 3.58
N TYR A 358 0.50 -10.07 2.87
CA TYR A 358 -0.83 -9.98 3.45
C TYR A 358 -1.48 -11.36 3.58
N ASN A 359 -2.25 -11.53 4.65
CA ASN A 359 -3.21 -12.61 4.78
C ASN A 359 -4.42 -12.37 3.87
N ARG A 360 -5.13 -13.44 3.48
CA ARG A 360 -6.32 -13.32 2.63
C ARG A 360 -7.54 -12.95 3.47
N ALA A 361 -8.13 -11.78 3.20
CA ALA A 361 -9.45 -11.44 3.70
C ALA A 361 -10.52 -12.32 3.03
N LEU A 362 -11.57 -12.65 3.79
CA LEU A 362 -12.59 -13.65 3.45
C LEU A 362 -14.02 -13.09 3.51
N ALA A 363 -14.35 -12.36 4.58
CA ALA A 363 -15.63 -11.68 4.78
C ALA A 363 -15.37 -10.35 5.52
N MET A 364 -16.18 -9.33 5.29
CA MET A 364 -16.18 -8.09 6.07
C MET A 364 -17.53 -7.82 6.74
N TYR A 365 -17.52 -6.91 7.70
CA TYR A 365 -18.74 -6.35 8.23
C TYR A 365 -18.56 -4.93 8.73
N VAL A 366 -19.66 -4.20 8.76
CA VAL A 366 -19.82 -2.94 9.48
C VAL A 366 -21.11 -3.03 10.31
N ILE A 367 -21.02 -2.76 11.60
CA ILE A 367 -22.19 -2.77 12.50
C ILE A 367 -22.31 -1.38 13.13
N PHE A 368 -23.43 -0.70 12.89
CA PHE A 368 -23.75 0.57 13.53
C PHE A 368 -24.43 0.35 14.87
N ASN A 369 -24.03 1.11 15.88
CA ASN A 369 -24.54 0.99 17.24
C ASN A 369 -25.98 1.50 17.37
N ASN A 370 -26.68 0.99 18.38
CA ASN A 370 -28.02 1.37 18.78
C ASN A 370 -28.14 2.87 19.10
N ASN A 371 -29.30 3.46 18.83
CA ASN A 371 -29.72 4.76 19.40
C ASN A 371 -28.73 5.95 19.24
N PHE A 372 -27.92 5.96 18.18
CA PHE A 372 -26.95 7.02 17.90
C PHE A 372 -27.44 8.08 16.90
N GLN A 373 -28.76 8.29 16.78
CA GLN A 373 -29.35 9.21 15.79
C GLN A 373 -28.90 10.67 15.98
N CYS A 374 -28.43 11.06 17.16
CA CYS A 374 -27.88 12.40 17.38
C CYS A 374 -26.63 12.72 16.56
N ILE A 375 -25.90 11.70 16.08
CA ILE A 375 -24.78 11.86 15.14
C ILE A 375 -25.14 11.22 13.80
N LEU A 376 -25.60 9.97 13.83
CA LEU A 376 -25.84 9.16 12.63
C LEU A 376 -27.15 9.49 11.90
N GLY A 377 -28.02 10.31 12.50
CA GLY A 377 -29.23 10.83 11.84
C GLY A 377 -28.93 11.88 10.76
N ASN A 378 -27.68 12.34 10.64
CA ASN A 378 -27.22 13.17 9.54
C ASN A 378 -26.65 12.25 8.43
N PRO A 379 -27.18 12.30 7.19
CA PRO A 379 -26.73 11.42 6.11
C PRO A 379 -25.23 11.49 5.82
N ASP A 380 -24.63 12.69 5.85
CA ASP A 380 -23.19 12.82 5.61
C ASP A 380 -22.36 12.27 6.76
N ASN A 381 -22.82 12.39 8.01
CA ASN A 381 -22.12 11.75 9.13
C ASN A 381 -22.25 10.22 9.04
N LEU A 382 -23.41 9.71 8.59
CA LEU A 382 -23.61 8.27 8.38
C LEU A 382 -22.65 7.73 7.32
N ALA A 383 -22.53 8.42 6.18
CA ALA A 383 -21.57 8.07 5.13
C ALA A 383 -20.12 8.21 5.61
N GLU A 384 -19.80 9.25 6.39
CA GLU A 384 -18.47 9.45 6.98
C GLU A 384 -18.06 8.25 7.86
N VAL A 385 -18.94 7.83 8.78
CA VAL A 385 -18.71 6.67 9.65
C VAL A 385 -18.62 5.39 8.81
N ALA A 386 -19.52 5.19 7.85
CA ALA A 386 -19.48 4.03 6.97
C ALA A 386 -18.15 3.93 6.21
N THR A 387 -17.66 5.03 5.63
CA THR A 387 -16.38 5.03 4.90
C THR A 387 -15.22 4.67 5.81
N HIS A 388 -15.20 5.20 7.03
CA HIS A 388 -14.20 4.86 8.03
C HIS A 388 -14.20 3.36 8.36
N GLU A 389 -15.34 2.79 8.74
CA GLU A 389 -15.43 1.38 9.10
C GLU A 389 -15.15 0.45 7.90
N LEU A 390 -15.53 0.86 6.69
CA LEU A 390 -15.15 0.15 5.46
C LEU A 390 -13.64 0.18 5.23
N GLY A 391 -12.94 1.23 5.65
CA GLY A 391 -11.48 1.28 5.66
C GLY A 391 -10.84 0.20 6.53
N HIS A 392 -11.40 -0.06 7.72
CA HIS A 392 -11.00 -1.20 8.55
C HIS A 392 -11.28 -2.53 7.87
N ALA A 393 -12.46 -2.68 7.28
CA ALA A 393 -12.86 -3.88 6.55
C ALA A 393 -11.99 -4.22 5.32
N ILE A 394 -11.29 -3.23 4.75
CA ILE A 394 -10.31 -3.42 3.66
C ILE A 394 -8.85 -3.47 4.18
N GLY A 395 -8.64 -3.56 5.49
CA GLY A 395 -7.32 -3.81 6.09
C GLY A 395 -6.56 -2.58 6.58
N LEU A 396 -7.15 -1.38 6.53
CA LEU A 396 -6.50 -0.15 6.97
C LEU A 396 -6.72 0.05 8.46
N GLY A 397 -5.68 0.52 9.15
CA GLY A 397 -5.75 0.93 10.55
C GLY A 397 -5.94 2.43 10.65
N HIS A 398 -5.90 2.93 11.87
CA HIS A 398 -6.10 4.35 12.12
C HIS A 398 -4.94 5.25 11.72
N SER A 399 -5.30 6.34 11.07
CA SER A 399 -4.39 7.41 10.70
C SER A 399 -4.28 8.47 11.79
N THR A 400 -3.07 9.02 11.92
CA THR A 400 -2.79 10.20 12.75
C THR A 400 -2.93 11.51 11.97
N VAL A 401 -3.25 11.47 10.66
CA VAL A 401 -3.45 12.69 9.87
C VAL A 401 -4.74 13.35 10.29
N SER A 402 -4.68 14.65 10.45
CA SER A 402 -5.86 15.44 10.78
C SER A 402 -6.94 15.42 9.70
N ASP A 403 -6.58 15.22 8.43
CA ASP A 403 -7.52 15.18 7.28
C ASP A 403 -7.96 13.77 6.87
N ALA A 404 -7.37 12.72 7.46
CA ALA A 404 -7.73 11.36 7.12
C ALA A 404 -9.18 11.05 7.52
N ILE A 405 -9.90 10.28 6.70
CA ILE A 405 -11.13 9.60 7.10
C ILE A 405 -10.80 8.51 8.11
N MET A 406 -9.67 7.82 7.96
CA MET A 406 -9.20 6.78 8.88
C MET A 406 -8.67 7.33 10.20
N ARG A 407 -8.83 8.63 10.47
CA ARG A 407 -8.64 9.13 11.82
C ARG A 407 -9.72 8.56 12.73
N SER A 408 -9.37 8.45 13.99
CA SER A 408 -10.13 7.79 15.05
C SER A 408 -11.33 8.58 15.61
N SER A 409 -11.64 9.71 14.98
CA SER A 409 -12.78 10.57 15.32
C SER A 409 -13.59 10.92 14.11
N ALA A 410 -14.91 10.90 14.31
CA ALA A 410 -15.81 11.58 13.42
C ALA A 410 -15.52 13.10 13.45
N TYR A 411 -15.50 13.75 12.30
CA TYR A 411 -15.61 15.20 12.15
C TYR A 411 -16.99 15.66 12.59
N GLY A 412 -18.05 14.92 12.24
CA GLY A 412 -19.43 15.22 12.63
C GLY A 412 -19.99 16.52 12.03
N GLY A 413 -19.38 17.02 10.96
CA GLY A 413 -19.60 18.34 10.36
C GLY A 413 -20.06 18.31 8.90
N SER A 414 -20.67 17.21 8.44
CA SER A 414 -21.15 17.04 7.05
C SER A 414 -20.04 17.02 5.99
N ARG A 415 -18.86 16.52 6.32
CA ARG A 415 -17.78 16.25 5.33
C ARG A 415 -18.15 15.09 4.40
N GLY A 416 -19.07 14.22 4.83
CA GLY A 416 -19.45 13.03 4.07
C GLY A 416 -18.29 12.02 4.00
N PRO A 417 -18.31 11.14 3.00
CA PRO A 417 -17.34 10.05 2.85
C PRO A 417 -16.00 10.51 2.25
N ARG A 418 -15.60 11.78 2.41
CA ARG A 418 -14.41 12.33 1.73
C ARG A 418 -13.12 11.73 2.28
N LEU A 419 -12.34 11.07 1.41
CA LEU A 419 -10.98 10.64 1.75
C LEU A 419 -10.00 11.82 1.81
N GLY A 420 -9.02 11.73 2.71
CA GLY A 420 -7.82 12.55 2.72
C GLY A 420 -6.68 11.87 1.98
N ASP A 421 -5.59 12.61 1.76
CA ASP A 421 -4.42 12.15 1.00
C ASP A 421 -3.83 10.83 1.53
N ASP A 422 -3.64 10.71 2.85
CA ASP A 422 -3.11 9.48 3.47
C ASP A 422 -4.04 8.27 3.32
N ASP A 423 -5.36 8.47 3.22
CA ASP A 423 -6.30 7.37 2.98
C ASP A 423 -6.19 6.89 1.52
N MET A 424 -6.02 7.82 0.58
CA MET A 424 -5.81 7.51 -0.83
C MET A 424 -4.46 6.81 -1.05
N ASP A 425 -3.41 7.28 -0.37
CA ASP A 425 -2.09 6.62 -0.31
C ASP A 425 -2.20 5.20 0.22
N ALA A 426 -2.93 5.01 1.32
CA ALA A 426 -3.18 3.71 1.92
C ALA A 426 -3.89 2.75 0.95
N ALA A 427 -4.95 3.22 0.29
CA ALA A 427 -5.67 2.45 -0.72
C ALA A 427 -4.75 2.07 -1.89
N HIS A 428 -3.93 3.00 -2.40
CA HIS A 428 -2.95 2.72 -3.45
C HIS A 428 -1.88 1.69 -3.00
N CYS A 429 -1.34 1.84 -1.80
CA CYS A 429 -0.30 0.95 -1.28
C CYS A 429 -0.81 -0.47 -1.02
N VAL A 430 -2.02 -0.61 -0.50
CA VAL A 430 -2.63 -1.93 -0.22
C VAL A 430 -3.26 -2.50 -1.47
N TYR A 431 -3.80 -1.69 -2.39
CA TYR A 431 -4.48 -2.16 -3.60
C TYR A 431 -3.91 -1.49 -4.86
N PRO A 432 -2.61 -1.68 -5.17
CA PRO A 432 -2.00 -0.99 -6.29
C PRO A 432 -2.49 -1.54 -7.62
N HIS A 433 -2.55 -0.67 -8.62
CA HIS A 433 -2.61 -1.07 -10.02
C HIS A 433 -1.37 -1.87 -10.40
N THR A 434 -1.51 -2.80 -11.34
CA THR A 434 -0.35 -3.46 -11.95
C THR A 434 -0.12 -2.93 -13.35
N LEU A 435 1.13 -2.63 -13.67
CA LEU A 435 1.58 -2.15 -14.95
C LEU A 435 2.56 -3.17 -15.53
N SER A 436 2.41 -3.51 -16.81
CA SER A 436 3.29 -4.46 -17.50
C SER A 436 3.61 -3.99 -18.90
N LEU A 437 4.88 -3.98 -19.27
CA LEU A 437 5.26 -3.71 -20.66
C LEU A 437 4.77 -4.86 -21.55
N SER A 438 4.16 -4.51 -22.67
CA SER A 438 3.81 -5.44 -23.75
C SER A 438 4.74 -5.30 -24.97
N SER A 439 5.47 -4.17 -25.06
CA SER A 439 6.59 -3.97 -25.98
C SER A 439 7.44 -2.77 -25.52
N PRO A 440 8.78 -2.86 -25.46
CA PRO A 440 9.57 -4.09 -25.46
C PRO A 440 9.29 -4.96 -24.22
N VAL A 441 9.45 -6.28 -24.36
CA VAL A 441 9.32 -7.27 -23.29
C VAL A 441 10.66 -7.89 -22.88
N GLY A 442 11.73 -7.69 -23.67
CA GLY A 442 13.08 -8.11 -23.36
C GLY A 442 13.77 -8.85 -24.52
N GLY A 443 15.03 -8.50 -24.78
CA GLY A 443 15.89 -9.12 -25.79
C GLY A 443 15.85 -8.46 -27.18
N GLU A 444 15.09 -7.38 -27.34
CA GLU A 444 14.99 -6.64 -28.59
C GLU A 444 16.30 -5.91 -28.95
N SER A 445 16.49 -5.67 -30.25
CA SER A 445 17.58 -4.86 -30.80
C SER A 445 16.97 -3.74 -31.63
N PHE A 446 17.29 -2.50 -31.27
CA PHE A 446 16.80 -1.30 -31.96
C PHE A 446 17.94 -0.61 -32.69
N ALA A 447 17.66 -0.02 -33.85
CA ALA A 447 18.64 0.83 -34.52
C ALA A 447 18.58 2.27 -33.97
N THR A 448 19.72 2.92 -33.82
CA THR A 448 19.73 4.37 -33.55
C THR A 448 19.01 5.12 -34.68
N GLY A 449 18.14 6.06 -34.33
CA GLY A 449 17.28 6.82 -35.26
C GLY A 449 15.98 6.12 -35.66
N GLU A 450 15.76 4.88 -35.22
CA GLU A 450 14.50 4.17 -35.45
C GLU A 450 13.40 4.66 -34.50
N THR A 451 12.15 4.73 -34.97
CA THR A 451 10.99 4.94 -34.10
C THR A 451 10.39 3.59 -33.70
N ARG A 452 10.22 3.37 -32.39
CA ARG A 452 9.61 2.18 -31.81
C ARG A 452 8.42 2.55 -30.95
N SER A 453 7.38 1.75 -31.04
CA SER A 453 6.21 1.83 -30.18
C SER A 453 6.51 1.13 -28.86
N VAL A 454 6.48 1.90 -27.77
CA VAL A 454 6.42 1.38 -26.40
C VAL A 454 4.95 1.16 -26.09
N THR A 455 4.60 -0.04 -25.64
CA THR A 455 3.24 -0.38 -25.25
C THR A 455 3.22 -1.08 -23.89
N TRP A 456 2.16 -0.85 -23.14
CA TRP A 456 1.95 -1.45 -21.83
C TRP A 456 0.48 -1.83 -21.62
N ASN A 457 0.27 -2.77 -20.71
CA ASN A 457 -1.04 -3.09 -20.18
C ASN A 457 -1.07 -2.67 -18.71
N SER A 458 -2.15 -2.02 -18.29
CA SER A 458 -2.49 -1.70 -16.91
C SER A 458 -3.74 -2.48 -16.49
N THR A 459 -3.86 -2.81 -15.20
CA THR A 459 -5.17 -3.19 -14.65
C THR A 459 -6.15 -2.03 -14.80
N LEU A 460 -7.43 -2.34 -15.02
CA LEU A 460 -8.47 -1.33 -15.05
C LEU A 460 -8.46 -0.53 -13.75
N GLU A 461 -8.42 0.79 -13.89
CA GLU A 461 -8.51 1.69 -12.75
C GLU A 461 -9.96 1.79 -12.29
N ALA A 462 -10.14 1.87 -10.97
CA ALA A 462 -11.46 2.13 -10.43
C ALA A 462 -11.72 3.64 -10.52
N GLY A 463 -12.88 4.01 -11.08
CA GLY A 463 -13.21 5.41 -11.41
C GLY A 463 -12.99 5.80 -12.88
N PRO A 464 -13.29 7.06 -13.26
CA PRO A 464 -13.28 7.52 -14.66
C PRO A 464 -11.93 8.04 -15.16
N ASP A 465 -10.94 8.26 -14.28
CA ASP A 465 -9.60 8.71 -14.63
C ASP A 465 -8.72 7.50 -14.93
N ILE A 466 -8.05 7.48 -16.08
CA ILE A 466 -7.11 6.42 -16.46
C ILE A 466 -5.71 6.67 -15.88
N GLY A 467 -5.47 7.85 -15.32
CA GLY A 467 -4.20 8.24 -14.74
C GLY A 467 -3.09 8.48 -15.77
N GLU A 468 -1.88 8.66 -15.26
CA GLU A 468 -0.68 8.92 -16.06
C GLU A 468 0.44 7.95 -15.67
N VAL A 469 1.32 7.68 -16.62
CA VAL A 469 2.47 6.79 -16.50
C VAL A 469 3.72 7.56 -16.91
N ASP A 470 4.83 7.28 -16.23
CA ASP A 470 6.16 7.71 -16.60
C ASP A 470 6.88 6.54 -17.28
N LEU A 471 7.56 6.82 -18.39
CA LEU A 471 8.45 5.88 -19.05
C LEU A 471 9.87 6.27 -18.71
N GLU A 472 10.66 5.30 -18.26
CA GLU A 472 12.04 5.50 -17.88
C GLU A 472 12.93 4.46 -18.55
N TYR A 473 14.14 4.87 -18.93
CA TYR A 473 15.16 3.97 -19.42
C TYR A 473 16.41 4.03 -18.54
N SER A 474 17.18 2.96 -18.53
CA SER A 474 18.47 2.86 -17.88
C SER A 474 19.52 2.50 -18.91
N ASP A 475 20.70 3.08 -18.81
CA ASP A 475 21.90 2.79 -19.63
C ASP A 475 22.98 2.01 -18.87
N ASP A 476 22.72 1.66 -17.60
CA ASP A 476 23.66 1.01 -16.67
C ASP A 476 23.07 -0.24 -15.99
N ALA A 477 22.28 -0.99 -16.75
CA ALA A 477 21.62 -2.23 -16.32
C ALA A 477 20.66 -2.07 -15.12
N GLY A 478 20.05 -0.89 -14.97
CA GLY A 478 19.00 -0.58 -13.99
C GLY A 478 19.52 0.01 -12.68
N THR A 479 20.77 0.49 -12.66
CA THR A 479 21.37 1.14 -11.48
C THR A 479 20.90 2.58 -11.37
N THR A 480 20.84 3.30 -12.49
CA THR A 480 20.24 4.64 -12.63
C THR A 480 19.16 4.62 -13.70
N TRP A 481 18.18 5.51 -13.54
CA TRP A 481 17.00 5.61 -14.41
C TRP A 481 16.85 7.06 -14.88
N HIS A 482 16.61 7.21 -16.17
CA HIS A 482 16.43 8.48 -16.87
C HIS A 482 14.99 8.54 -17.41
N ALA A 483 14.35 9.70 -17.29
CA ALA A 483 13.02 9.90 -17.85
C ALA A 483 13.08 9.85 -19.39
N LEU A 484 12.31 8.94 -19.98
CA LEU A 484 11.99 8.93 -21.41
C LEU A 484 10.78 9.85 -21.68
N ALA A 485 9.72 9.67 -20.89
CA ALA A 485 8.52 10.48 -20.91
C ALA A 485 7.94 10.55 -19.50
N ALA A 486 7.47 11.71 -19.08
CA ALA A 486 6.80 11.87 -17.79
C ALA A 486 5.37 12.38 -18.01
N GLY A 487 4.43 11.86 -17.24
CA GLY A 487 3.02 12.23 -17.30
C GLY A 487 2.33 11.87 -18.62
N THR A 488 2.74 10.78 -19.28
CA THR A 488 1.99 10.31 -20.45
C THR A 488 0.67 9.72 -19.98
N GLY A 489 -0.41 9.93 -20.74
CA GLY A 489 -1.68 9.29 -20.43
C GLY A 489 -1.50 7.77 -20.35
N ASN A 490 -2.16 7.10 -19.43
CA ASN A 490 -2.14 5.64 -19.31
C ASN A 490 -3.03 4.98 -20.39
N ASP A 491 -2.82 5.33 -21.66
CA ASP A 491 -3.58 4.86 -22.82
C ASP A 491 -2.97 3.63 -23.49
N GLY A 492 -1.85 3.14 -22.94
CA GLY A 492 -1.18 1.90 -23.34
C GLY A 492 -0.15 2.06 -24.44
N HIS A 493 0.17 3.28 -24.88
CA HIS A 493 1.05 3.50 -26.04
C HIS A 493 1.87 4.80 -25.98
N TYR A 494 3.13 4.72 -26.41
CA TYR A 494 4.01 5.87 -26.62
C TYR A 494 4.97 5.61 -27.79
N ASP A 495 5.07 6.54 -28.74
CA ASP A 495 6.02 6.48 -29.85
C ASP A 495 7.38 7.05 -29.43
N TRP A 496 8.39 6.17 -29.38
CA TRP A 496 9.74 6.51 -28.96
C TRP A 496 10.72 6.56 -30.14
N ASN A 497 11.38 7.70 -30.34
CA ASN A 497 12.52 7.84 -31.24
C ASN A 497 13.84 7.48 -30.52
N ILE A 498 14.50 6.40 -30.96
CA ILE A 498 15.72 5.87 -30.36
C ILE A 498 16.91 6.78 -30.68
N SER A 499 17.24 7.70 -29.78
CA SER A 499 18.42 8.59 -29.88
C SER A 499 19.62 8.13 -29.03
N LEU A 500 19.57 6.89 -28.54
CA LEU A 500 20.60 6.30 -27.69
C LEU A 500 21.80 5.80 -28.52
N GLY A 501 22.99 5.85 -27.93
CA GLY A 501 24.21 5.27 -28.50
C GLY A 501 24.17 3.74 -28.53
N SER A 502 25.06 3.11 -29.30
CA SER A 502 25.11 1.65 -29.35
C SER A 502 25.48 1.03 -27.99
N GLY A 503 24.82 -0.05 -27.61
CA GLY A 503 25.00 -0.67 -26.29
C GLY A 503 24.04 -1.81 -26.00
N VAL A 504 24.36 -2.61 -24.98
CA VAL A 504 23.57 -3.80 -24.57
C VAL A 504 23.10 -3.75 -23.12
N GLN A 505 23.39 -2.65 -22.42
CA GLN A 505 23.10 -2.49 -20.99
C GLN A 505 21.74 -1.85 -20.73
N TYR A 506 20.96 -1.62 -21.79
CA TYR A 506 19.76 -0.79 -21.67
C TYR A 506 18.59 -1.57 -21.06
N LYS A 507 17.79 -0.87 -20.26
CA LYS A 507 16.51 -1.34 -19.75
C LYS A 507 15.45 -0.27 -19.91
N LEU A 508 14.22 -0.68 -20.14
CA LEU A 508 13.04 0.19 -20.16
C LEU A 508 12.06 -0.27 -19.08
N ARG A 509 11.42 0.68 -18.40
CA ARG A 509 10.26 0.40 -17.54
C ARG A 509 9.20 1.48 -17.71
N ALA A 510 7.97 1.09 -17.45
CA ALA A 510 6.88 2.01 -17.21
C ALA A 510 6.64 2.07 -15.70
N VAL A 511 6.41 3.27 -15.16
CA VAL A 511 6.19 3.52 -13.73
C VAL A 511 4.95 4.36 -13.57
N ARG A 512 4.03 3.91 -12.73
CA ARG A 512 2.92 4.72 -12.26
C ARG A 512 3.28 5.23 -10.87
N HIS A 513 3.67 6.50 -10.81
CA HIS A 513 4.01 7.13 -9.53
C HIS A 513 2.75 7.35 -8.70
N ASN A 514 2.93 7.24 -7.38
CA ASN A 514 1.97 7.75 -6.43
C ASN A 514 2.04 9.28 -6.48
N ARG A 515 0.97 9.95 -6.90
CA ARG A 515 0.95 11.43 -7.03
C ARG A 515 0.57 12.13 -5.75
N VAL A 516 0.06 11.37 -4.78
CA VAL A 516 -0.26 11.86 -3.45
C VAL A 516 1.02 11.87 -2.60
N SER A 517 1.15 12.89 -1.75
CA SER A 517 2.33 13.37 -0.99
C SER A 517 3.36 12.30 -0.56
N PRO A 518 4.68 12.62 -0.40
CA PRO A 518 5.69 11.61 -0.08
C PRO A 518 5.38 10.90 1.26
N THR A 519 4.98 9.64 1.14
CA THR A 519 4.76 8.70 2.24
C THR A 519 6.07 8.53 3.03
N PRO A 520 6.09 8.55 4.37
CA PRO A 520 7.34 8.36 5.12
C PRO A 520 7.78 6.89 5.23
N SER A 521 9.03 6.70 5.64
CA SER A 521 9.68 5.42 5.93
C SER A 521 8.86 4.45 6.80
N PRO A 522 8.87 3.13 6.52
CA PRO A 522 9.74 2.43 5.56
C PRO A 522 9.33 2.57 4.09
N TRP A 523 8.27 3.31 3.75
CA TRP A 523 7.72 3.36 2.40
C TRP A 523 7.74 4.73 1.71
N PRO A 524 8.83 5.53 1.70
CA PRO A 524 8.93 6.65 0.77
C PRO A 524 9.22 6.07 -0.61
N SER A 525 8.42 6.42 -1.62
CA SER A 525 8.53 5.96 -3.02
C SER A 525 8.24 4.47 -3.32
N ALA A 526 7.80 3.68 -2.34
CA ALA A 526 7.76 2.22 -2.47
C ALA A 526 6.44 1.61 -2.93
N CYS A 527 5.37 2.40 -3.08
CA CYS A 527 4.10 1.91 -3.62
C CYS A 527 3.91 2.24 -5.11
N SER A 528 4.83 2.97 -5.74
CA SER A 528 4.78 3.20 -7.19
C SER A 528 4.77 1.85 -7.91
N SER A 529 3.72 1.61 -8.70
CA SER A 529 3.61 0.37 -9.45
C SER A 529 4.41 0.50 -10.75
N GLY A 530 5.51 -0.25 -10.82
CA GLY A 530 6.37 -0.31 -12.00
C GLY A 530 6.23 -1.63 -12.74
N SER A 531 6.36 -1.58 -14.06
CA SER A 531 6.61 -2.79 -14.84
C SER A 531 7.97 -3.36 -14.51
N SER A 532 8.12 -4.69 -14.64
CA SER A 532 9.45 -5.30 -14.69
C SER A 532 10.30 -4.64 -15.77
N PRO A 533 11.58 -4.29 -15.49
CA PRO A 533 12.49 -3.76 -16.49
C PRO A 533 12.69 -4.69 -17.70
N ALA A 534 12.35 -4.23 -18.90
CA ALA A 534 12.60 -4.93 -20.16
C ALA A 534 14.00 -4.57 -20.68
N ALA A 535 14.89 -5.54 -20.82
CA ALA A 535 16.24 -5.32 -21.34
C ALA A 535 16.24 -5.23 -22.87
N PHE A 536 16.96 -4.29 -23.46
CA PHE A 536 17.11 -4.18 -24.91
C PHE A 536 18.52 -3.76 -25.29
N SER A 537 18.84 -3.87 -26.57
CA SER A 537 20.11 -3.42 -27.15
C SER A 537 19.87 -2.38 -28.22
N VAL A 538 20.85 -1.50 -28.40
CA VAL A 538 20.87 -0.50 -29.47
C VAL A 538 22.07 -0.79 -30.36
N THR A 539 21.79 -0.96 -31.64
CA THR A 539 22.79 -1.14 -32.69
C THR A 539 22.97 0.16 -33.46
N ALA A 540 24.22 0.52 -33.75
CA ALA A 540 24.49 1.59 -34.69
C ALA A 540 23.88 1.27 -36.05
N LEU A 541 23.47 2.29 -36.80
CA LEU A 541 23.11 2.11 -38.20
C LEU A 541 24.31 1.48 -38.93
N PRO A 542 24.10 0.51 -39.83
CA PRO A 542 25.19 -0.03 -40.63
C PRO A 542 25.86 1.14 -41.37
N LEU A 543 27.18 1.29 -41.17
CA LEU A 543 27.99 2.23 -41.93
C LEU A 543 27.75 1.97 -43.42
N GLY A 544 27.44 3.01 -44.20
CA GLY A 544 27.20 2.86 -45.63
C GLY A 544 28.43 2.28 -46.34
N ASP A 545 28.22 1.27 -47.19
CA ASP A 545 29.28 0.73 -48.04
C ASP A 545 29.66 1.73 -49.14
N VAL A 546 30.94 1.75 -49.55
CA VAL A 546 31.39 2.51 -50.72
C VAL A 546 30.79 1.89 -51.98
N PRO A 547 30.11 2.65 -52.85
CA PRO A 547 29.64 2.14 -54.13
C PRO A 547 30.82 1.67 -55.01
N ASP A 548 31.00 0.36 -55.14
CA ASP A 548 32.06 -0.28 -55.94
C ASP A 548 31.60 -0.72 -57.34
N GLY A 549 30.37 -0.35 -57.71
CA GLY A 549 29.71 -0.71 -58.96
C GLY A 549 28.69 -1.85 -58.84
N SER A 550 28.56 -2.49 -57.67
CA SER A 550 27.52 -3.51 -57.39
C SER A 550 26.27 -2.95 -56.68
N SER A 551 26.41 -1.88 -55.89
CA SER A 551 25.31 -1.11 -55.28
C SER A 551 25.70 0.37 -55.15
N GLY A 552 24.76 1.29 -55.41
CA GLY A 552 24.98 2.75 -55.32
C GLY A 552 25.59 3.39 -56.58
N GLN A 553 25.63 4.73 -56.61
CA GLN A 553 26.28 5.47 -57.69
C GLN A 553 27.75 5.72 -57.31
N PRO A 554 28.73 5.24 -58.12
CA PRO A 554 30.15 5.48 -57.86
C PRO A 554 30.50 6.95 -58.03
N LEU A 555 31.65 7.36 -57.47
CA LEU A 555 32.25 8.67 -57.78
C LEU A 555 32.64 8.70 -59.27
N LEU A 556 31.97 9.53 -60.05
CA LEU A 556 32.28 9.75 -61.46
C LEU A 556 33.14 10.99 -61.63
N LEU A 557 34.13 10.88 -62.51
CA LEU A 557 35.02 11.97 -62.90
C LEU A 557 34.77 12.33 -64.37
N GLY A 558 34.30 13.55 -64.60
CA GLY A 558 34.08 14.13 -65.93
C GLY A 558 35.09 15.22 -66.26
N LYS A 559 35.28 15.49 -67.55
CA LYS A 559 36.08 16.63 -68.02
C LYS A 559 35.17 17.83 -68.33
N ALA A 560 35.43 18.98 -67.72
CA ALA A 560 34.74 20.23 -67.97
C ALA A 560 35.73 21.31 -68.42
N GLY A 561 36.05 21.34 -69.73
CA GLY A 561 37.07 22.25 -70.24
C GLY A 561 38.47 21.91 -69.70
N THR A 562 39.07 22.83 -68.92
CA THR A 562 40.34 22.65 -68.20
C THR A 562 40.17 22.10 -66.78
N ASP A 563 38.93 21.98 -66.32
CA ASP A 563 38.55 21.55 -64.98
C ASP A 563 38.09 20.10 -64.97
N VAL A 564 37.96 19.56 -63.77
CA VAL A 564 37.33 18.27 -63.51
C VAL A 564 35.99 18.46 -62.83
N THR A 565 35.08 17.57 -63.16
CA THR A 565 33.76 17.50 -62.55
C THR A 565 33.67 16.20 -61.78
N LEU A 566 33.28 16.28 -60.51
CA LEU A 566 33.00 15.15 -59.64
C LEU A 566 31.49 15.04 -59.44
N SER A 567 30.95 13.83 -59.50
CA SER A 567 29.57 13.55 -59.11
C SER A 567 29.46 12.23 -58.37
N TRP A 568 28.65 12.15 -57.33
CA TRP A 568 28.51 10.98 -56.46
C TRP A 568 27.05 10.68 -56.11
N GLY A 569 26.82 9.50 -55.53
CA GLY A 569 25.51 9.06 -55.07
C GLY A 569 25.07 9.64 -53.73
N ASP A 570 23.80 9.45 -53.41
CA ASP A 570 23.25 9.69 -52.08
C ASP A 570 23.83 8.70 -51.06
N THR A 571 24.05 9.13 -49.82
CA THR A 571 24.51 8.25 -48.72
C THR A 571 23.39 7.41 -48.13
N GLY A 572 22.13 7.77 -48.37
CA GLY A 572 20.96 7.20 -47.71
C GLY A 572 20.81 7.64 -46.24
N ASN A 573 21.70 8.48 -45.73
CA ASN A 573 21.65 9.01 -44.37
C ASN A 573 21.11 10.45 -44.39
N ALA A 574 19.91 10.63 -43.84
CA ALA A 574 19.23 11.92 -43.78
C ALA A 574 19.93 12.96 -42.88
N ALA A 575 20.88 12.55 -42.04
CA ALA A 575 21.66 13.45 -41.20
C ALA A 575 22.80 14.16 -41.96
N VAL A 576 23.12 13.73 -43.20
CA VAL A 576 24.15 14.37 -44.03
C VAL A 576 23.61 15.67 -44.60
N ASP A 577 24.28 16.78 -44.30
CA ASP A 577 23.90 18.13 -44.71
C ASP A 577 24.94 18.82 -45.61
N ASP A 578 26.14 18.23 -45.77
CA ASP A 578 27.20 18.72 -46.67
C ASP A 578 28.14 17.58 -47.09
N TYR A 579 29.10 17.86 -47.98
CA TYR A 579 30.15 16.95 -48.42
C TYR A 579 31.50 17.67 -48.50
N ALA A 580 32.54 17.01 -47.99
CA ALA A 580 33.93 17.40 -48.20
C ALA A 580 34.53 16.66 -49.40
N VAL A 581 35.33 17.35 -50.19
CA VAL A 581 36.09 16.75 -51.30
C VAL A 581 37.58 16.86 -51.00
N TYR A 582 38.27 15.74 -51.07
CA TYR A 582 39.71 15.63 -50.90
C TYR A 582 40.39 15.33 -52.23
N ARG A 583 41.64 15.77 -52.37
CA ARG A 583 42.50 15.43 -53.51
C ARG A 583 43.89 15.03 -53.05
N GLY A 584 44.50 14.07 -53.75
CA GLY A 584 45.88 13.63 -53.49
C GLY A 584 46.62 13.23 -54.76
N ASP A 585 47.90 12.90 -54.62
CA ASP A 585 48.77 12.53 -55.73
C ASP A 585 48.72 11.02 -56.00
N LEU A 586 48.43 10.64 -57.24
CA LEU A 586 48.22 9.24 -57.61
C LEU A 586 49.52 8.43 -57.58
N ASP A 587 50.68 9.05 -57.86
CA ASP A 587 51.96 8.36 -57.81
C ASP A 587 52.39 8.07 -56.36
N THR A 588 52.08 8.98 -55.43
CA THR A 588 52.22 8.79 -53.99
C THR A 588 51.30 7.68 -53.48
N LEU A 589 50.06 7.65 -53.97
CA LEU A 589 49.13 6.56 -53.65
C LEU A 589 49.65 5.20 -54.13
N ARG A 590 50.25 5.14 -55.33
CA ARG A 590 50.88 3.91 -55.87
C ARG A 590 52.05 3.41 -55.03
N SER A 591 52.74 4.27 -54.28
CA SER A 591 53.76 3.85 -53.31
C SER A 591 53.17 3.41 -51.96
N GLY A 592 51.84 3.34 -51.83
CA GLY A 592 51.12 2.93 -50.63
C GLY A 592 50.97 4.03 -49.58
N THR A 593 51.23 5.28 -49.93
CA THR A 593 51.15 6.43 -49.00
C THR A 593 49.98 7.33 -49.37
N TRP A 594 49.21 7.77 -48.37
CA TRP A 594 48.09 8.67 -48.56
C TRP A 594 48.51 10.10 -48.22
N ASN A 595 48.37 11.03 -49.17
CA ASN A 595 48.72 12.45 -49.00
C ASN A 595 47.57 13.40 -49.33
N HIS A 596 46.33 12.89 -49.31
CA HIS A 596 45.18 13.67 -49.70
C HIS A 596 44.90 14.79 -48.71
N MET A 597 44.55 15.98 -49.22
CA MET A 597 44.23 17.19 -48.47
C MET A 597 42.89 17.74 -48.95
N PRO A 598 42.19 18.55 -48.14
CA PRO A 598 40.94 19.18 -48.56
C PRO A 598 41.10 19.96 -49.85
N ALA A 599 40.27 19.66 -50.84
CA ALA A 599 40.06 20.48 -52.02
C ALA A 599 38.95 21.50 -51.75
N THR A 600 37.85 21.07 -51.13
CA THR A 600 36.82 21.90 -50.52
C THR A 600 36.25 21.19 -49.29
N CYS A 601 35.87 21.95 -48.26
CA CYS A 601 35.17 21.44 -47.08
C CYS A 601 33.65 21.67 -47.14
N THR A 602 33.16 22.14 -48.28
CA THR A 602 31.72 22.29 -48.53
C THR A 602 31.47 22.16 -50.03
N ALA A 603 30.65 21.19 -50.41
CA ALA A 603 30.12 21.01 -51.76
C ALA A 603 28.58 21.11 -51.76
N GLY A 604 27.97 21.38 -50.60
CA GLY A 604 26.53 21.42 -50.40
C GLY A 604 25.87 20.08 -50.72
N MET A 605 24.54 20.12 -50.87
CA MET A 605 23.71 18.93 -51.12
C MET A 605 23.56 18.58 -52.61
N ASP A 606 24.25 19.29 -53.50
CA ASP A 606 24.06 19.15 -54.96
C ASP A 606 24.70 17.87 -55.54
N ARG A 607 25.47 17.12 -54.72
CA ARG A 607 26.15 15.85 -55.06
C ARG A 607 27.05 15.95 -56.31
N PHE A 608 27.56 17.15 -56.53
CA PHE A 608 28.36 17.54 -57.68
C PHE A 608 29.33 18.63 -57.26
N GLU A 609 30.57 18.56 -57.72
CA GLU A 609 31.57 19.62 -57.50
C GLU A 609 32.46 19.78 -58.74
N GLN A 610 32.71 21.02 -59.15
CA GLN A 610 33.66 21.34 -60.23
C GLN A 610 34.93 21.96 -59.64
N LEU A 611 36.07 21.30 -59.88
CA LEU A 611 37.36 21.72 -59.35
C LEU A 611 38.37 21.98 -60.46
N PRO A 612 39.33 22.91 -60.27
CA PRO A 612 40.47 23.04 -61.16
C PRO A 612 41.21 21.70 -61.29
N SER A 613 41.67 21.35 -62.50
CA SER A 613 42.38 20.08 -62.69
C SER A 613 43.64 20.02 -61.82
N GLY A 614 43.78 18.95 -61.03
CA GLY A 614 44.96 18.68 -60.20
C GLY A 614 46.21 18.26 -60.98
N GLY A 615 46.14 18.24 -62.32
CA GLY A 615 47.19 17.71 -63.21
C GLY A 615 46.91 16.27 -63.66
N SER A 616 47.91 15.63 -64.25
CA SER A 616 47.78 14.30 -64.88
C SER A 616 47.88 13.11 -63.91
N SER A 617 48.12 13.35 -62.62
CA SER A 617 48.37 12.29 -61.62
C SER A 617 47.67 12.59 -60.28
N THR A 618 46.34 12.76 -60.32
CA THR A 618 45.54 13.13 -59.13
C THR A 618 44.42 12.15 -58.89
N PHE A 619 44.16 11.81 -57.63
CA PHE A 619 42.96 11.10 -57.19
C PHE A 619 42.08 12.01 -56.32
N TYR A 620 40.80 11.67 -56.23
CA TYR A 620 39.82 12.40 -55.42
C TYR A 620 39.08 11.44 -54.48
N LEU A 621 38.70 11.93 -53.30
CA LEU A 621 37.81 11.26 -52.35
C LEU A 621 36.71 12.22 -51.94
N VAL A 622 35.56 11.69 -51.53
CA VAL A 622 34.42 12.47 -51.03
C VAL A 622 34.02 11.89 -49.67
N ALA A 623 33.84 12.76 -48.67
CA ALA A 623 33.35 12.39 -47.35
C ALA A 623 32.01 13.12 -47.08
N PRO A 624 30.96 12.43 -46.62
CA PRO A 624 29.76 13.11 -46.15
C PRO A 624 30.03 13.83 -44.83
N LEU A 625 29.39 14.98 -44.65
CA LEU A 625 29.43 15.76 -43.42
C LEU A 625 28.03 15.80 -42.78
N SER A 626 28.00 15.68 -41.45
CA SER A 626 26.80 15.90 -40.64
C SER A 626 27.15 16.90 -39.53
N GLY A 627 26.79 18.17 -39.75
CA GLY A 627 27.22 19.27 -38.89
C GLY A 627 28.76 19.40 -38.88
N SER A 628 29.40 19.13 -37.74
CA SER A 628 30.86 19.18 -37.62
C SER A 628 31.56 17.82 -37.77
N THR A 629 30.80 16.74 -37.98
CA THR A 629 31.32 15.38 -38.04
C THR A 629 31.57 14.98 -39.49
N GLU A 630 32.72 14.35 -39.73
CA GLU A 630 33.13 13.84 -41.04
C GLU A 630 33.02 12.32 -41.08
N GLY A 631 32.23 11.82 -42.03
CA GLY A 631 32.08 10.39 -42.26
C GLY A 631 33.32 9.76 -42.91
N ASN A 632 33.39 8.43 -42.85
CA ASN A 632 34.50 7.65 -43.40
C ASN A 632 34.72 7.87 -44.92
N LEU A 633 35.98 7.91 -45.37
CA LEU A 633 36.39 8.01 -46.77
C LEU A 633 36.20 6.71 -47.58
N GLY A 634 35.63 5.68 -46.95
CA GLY A 634 35.29 4.42 -47.54
C GLY A 634 36.36 3.34 -47.40
N THR A 635 36.09 2.12 -47.89
CA THR A 635 37.04 1.01 -47.94
C THR A 635 37.76 0.90 -49.30
N GLY A 636 38.99 0.39 -49.28
CA GLY A 636 39.74 -0.02 -50.46
C GLY A 636 39.27 -1.37 -51.00
N SER A 637 39.78 -1.76 -52.17
CA SER A 637 39.55 -3.09 -52.75
C SER A 637 40.15 -4.24 -51.92
N ASP A 638 40.99 -3.91 -50.94
CA ASP A 638 41.54 -4.79 -49.92
C ASP A 638 40.62 -4.95 -48.70
N GLY A 639 39.47 -4.25 -48.68
CA GLY A 639 38.51 -4.25 -47.58
C GLY A 639 38.92 -3.39 -46.39
N LEU A 640 40.06 -2.70 -46.45
CA LEU A 640 40.52 -1.82 -45.38
C LEU A 640 39.94 -0.42 -45.51
N VAL A 641 39.58 0.20 -44.39
CA VAL A 641 39.17 1.61 -44.35
C VAL A 641 40.30 2.51 -44.83
N ARG A 642 39.97 3.45 -45.72
CA ARG A 642 40.92 4.46 -46.20
C ARG A 642 41.26 5.40 -45.04
N PRO A 643 42.54 5.72 -44.84
CA PRO A 643 42.96 6.55 -43.72
C PRO A 643 42.42 7.97 -43.87
N VAL A 644 42.09 8.59 -42.73
CA VAL A 644 41.72 10.01 -42.64
C VAL A 644 42.83 10.93 -43.15
N SER A 645 42.45 12.09 -43.67
CA SER A 645 43.42 13.12 -44.04
C SER A 645 44.14 13.66 -42.81
N VAL A 646 45.38 14.11 -42.99
CA VAL A 646 46.11 14.85 -41.95
C VAL A 646 45.49 16.22 -41.64
N ALA A 647 44.66 16.75 -42.54
CA ALA A 647 43.88 17.97 -42.34
C ALA A 647 42.42 17.66 -42.71
N THR A 648 41.56 17.52 -41.71
CA THR A 648 40.16 17.12 -41.90
C THR A 648 39.23 18.33 -41.99
N CYS A 649 38.09 18.16 -42.67
CA CYS A 649 37.04 19.17 -42.78
C CYS A 649 36.06 19.11 -41.59
N GLY A 650 36.00 17.97 -40.89
CA GLY A 650 35.28 17.80 -39.63
C GLY A 650 36.01 16.90 -38.63
N THR A 651 35.35 16.58 -37.51
CA THR A 651 35.81 15.55 -36.57
C THR A 651 35.51 14.17 -37.17
N PRO A 652 36.53 13.31 -37.43
CA PRO A 652 36.29 12.00 -38.01
C PRO A 652 35.46 11.09 -37.10
N GLU A 653 34.54 10.34 -37.69
CA GLU A 653 33.74 9.28 -37.04
C GLU A 653 34.53 8.01 -36.72
#